data_AF-A0A8X6JHR5-F1
#
_entry.id   AF-A0A8X6JHR5-F1
#
_cell.length_a   1.000
_cell.length_b   1.000
_cell.length_c   1.000
_cell.angle_alpha   90.00
_cell.angle_beta   90.00
_cell.angle_gamma   90.00
#
_symmetry.space_group_name_H-M   'P 1'
#
loop_
_entity.id
_entity.type
_entity.pdbx_description
1 polymer ?
#
loop_
_entity_poly.entity_id
_entity_poly.type
_entity_poly.pdbx_seq_one_letter_code
_entity_poly.pdbx_strand_id
1 'polypeptide(L)'
;MTENTLKLQKEIKRHNELYYRENISEITDAEYDELAKKVGIQTVGSAPDDRFSKVQHIVPMLSLNKVYSQEDIEEFIAKSRELLNTDELEIMCELKIDGLSFTAIYENGLLVKAATRGDGNLGEDVTDNIKTIKDFPQALPGIKGRLEVRGEVYIRNDDFLKLNKNFSNPRNTASGSLRQLDPEVTASRPLRYFAYSLIGGAEKTQFEVLNKLKELGFCVNEHQCLAKNVDEILEFYNRIYDNRHELGYDVDGVVLKVNNLTLQNRLGNTNKAPRWAIAHKFPAAQGKTKIVKILIQVGKTGKLNPVAKVIPINIGGVLITRVNLHNKDEIERKDIREGDVVVVQRAGDVIPKIVEVDKNARSRKAPKFVFPDICPECGSRVDDWGICSGGNDCPAQQIGNRKTITLEKFISSLGIRLVGPRAAKILANHYKSYDGWYEVMAQLPYDREAPDKLMIIGVGEETITSLEEFFSDEDNAEMVNDLASQLKIESVSTNTSSSPFNGKTVVFTGKLSKMERNEAQALMESLGGIVSSSVSPKTDFLVVGEKPGSKYKKAVELGTLAMALSKFLNPKLDLTFKKVFGTEKNKNILIHFLNDILGFTGIDTIQEVEFLSTYMDPEVASDKQSIVDVLCKDSSGFRYVIEMQLARDRGFEKRAQLYAAKAYSRQVGKGGEYIDLKTVFFIAISDNTLFPEEVEYISTHNIRDIKTNGHYLKDFQFVFIELPKFAKNKVEQLESTIERWCFFFKYAEDTTDEDLRDIAEKSPIIKLAYDELDKFRWNEKDLIAYEERIMDLRKEEGILAQKLDDATEKGIKIGHEKGREEGEKRAKIAVAREMLADKMDINTIAKFTGLHISEIEKLCSEIANDTL
;
A
#
# COMPACT_ATOMS: atom_id res chain seq x y z
N MET A 1 -4.59 -4.08 31.29
CA MET A 1 -5.01 -3.44 30.01
C MET A 1 -5.65 -4.51 29.16
N THR A 2 -6.82 -4.28 28.57
CA THR A 2 -7.52 -5.25 27.71
C THR A 2 -6.79 -5.41 26.37
N GLU A 3 -6.84 -6.61 25.78
CA GLU A 3 -6.20 -6.97 24.50
C GLU A 3 -6.61 -6.04 23.34
N ASN A 4 -7.87 -5.58 23.34
CA ASN A 4 -8.37 -4.55 22.42
C ASN A 4 -7.66 -3.20 22.57
N THR A 5 -7.31 -2.80 23.79
CA THR A 5 -6.60 -1.53 24.02
C THR A 5 -5.23 -1.59 23.35
N LEU A 6 -4.44 -2.65 23.60
CA LEU A 6 -3.10 -2.87 23.02
C LEU A 6 -3.10 -2.89 21.49
N LYS A 7 -4.12 -3.50 20.87
CA LYS A 7 -4.30 -3.50 19.41
C LYS A 7 -4.47 -2.09 18.86
N LEU A 8 -5.35 -1.28 19.47
CA LEU A 8 -5.56 0.10 19.07
C LEU A 8 -4.33 1.00 19.35
N GLN A 9 -3.53 0.73 20.40
CA GLN A 9 -2.26 1.45 20.63
C GLN A 9 -1.25 1.21 19.49
N LYS A 10 -1.13 -0.03 19.01
CA LYS A 10 -0.25 -0.38 17.88
C LYS A 10 -0.72 0.28 16.59
N GLU A 11 -2.03 0.35 16.36
CA GLU A 11 -2.63 1.01 15.21
C GLU A 11 -2.36 2.52 15.17
N ILE A 12 -2.55 3.22 16.30
CA ILE A 12 -2.20 4.65 16.44
C ILE A 12 -0.71 4.88 16.17
N LYS A 13 0.16 4.03 16.71
CA LYS A 13 1.62 4.15 16.51
C LYS A 13 1.97 4.02 15.02
N ARG A 14 1.40 3.04 14.32
CA ARG A 14 1.59 2.86 12.88
C ARG A 14 1.13 4.06 12.08
N HIS A 15 -0.05 4.60 12.38
CA HIS A 15 -0.57 5.79 11.69
C HIS A 15 0.30 7.03 11.96
N ASN A 16 0.84 7.20 13.17
CA ASN A 16 1.81 8.26 13.44
C ASN A 16 3.11 8.10 12.64
N GLU A 17 3.64 6.88 12.54
CA GLU A 17 4.83 6.60 11.74
C GLU A 17 4.59 6.92 10.26
N LEU A 18 3.49 6.44 9.67
CA LEU A 18 3.14 6.75 8.28
C LEU A 18 2.96 8.26 8.05
N TYR A 19 2.23 8.92 8.94
CA TYR A 19 1.89 10.33 8.80
C TYR A 19 3.11 11.25 8.94
N TYR A 20 3.90 11.07 10.00
CA TYR A 20 5.02 11.97 10.32
C TYR A 20 6.34 11.56 9.68
N ARG A 21 6.61 10.26 9.46
CA ARG A 21 7.87 9.78 8.87
C ARG A 21 7.74 9.60 7.36
N GLU A 22 6.77 8.81 6.92
CA GLU A 22 6.62 8.46 5.50
C GLU A 22 5.89 9.55 4.69
N ASN A 23 5.26 10.52 5.36
CA ASN A 23 4.40 11.55 4.74
C ASN A 23 3.20 10.94 3.98
N ILE A 24 2.69 9.81 4.48
CA ILE A 24 1.56 9.07 3.91
C ILE A 24 0.44 9.00 4.95
N SER A 25 -0.79 9.30 4.53
CA SER A 25 -1.99 9.11 5.36
C SER A 25 -2.83 7.99 4.78
N GLU A 26 -3.00 6.91 5.53
CA GLU A 26 -3.94 5.82 5.18
C GLU A 26 -5.36 6.06 5.67
N ILE A 27 -5.49 6.84 6.74
CA ILE A 27 -6.77 7.25 7.33
C ILE A 27 -6.83 8.77 7.38
N THR A 28 -8.03 9.31 7.41
CA THR A 28 -8.25 10.75 7.59
C THR A 28 -7.84 11.20 9.00
N ASP A 29 -7.50 12.47 9.15
CA ASP A 29 -7.20 13.07 10.46
C ASP A 29 -8.37 12.91 11.46
N ALA A 30 -9.61 12.84 10.96
CA ALA A 30 -10.80 12.63 11.77
C ALA A 30 -10.87 11.22 12.35
N GLU A 31 -10.62 10.21 11.51
CA GLU A 31 -10.57 8.80 11.92
C GLU A 31 -9.44 8.56 12.90
N TYR A 32 -8.28 9.20 12.66
CA TYR A 32 -7.18 9.18 13.61
C TYR A 32 -7.58 9.80 14.96
N ASP A 33 -8.28 10.95 14.94
CA ASP A 33 -8.71 11.63 16.16
C ASP A 33 -9.76 10.82 16.95
N GLU A 34 -10.67 10.11 16.28
CA GLU A 34 -11.58 9.16 16.92
C GLU A 34 -10.85 7.96 17.53
N LEU A 35 -9.89 7.38 16.80
CA LEU A 35 -9.06 6.28 17.30
C LEU A 35 -8.26 6.73 18.53
N ALA A 36 -7.63 7.90 18.47
CA ALA A 36 -6.87 8.47 19.60
C ALA A 36 -7.75 8.71 20.82
N LYS A 37 -9.00 9.19 20.65
CA LYS A 37 -9.98 9.35 21.74
C LYS A 37 -10.30 8.02 22.42
N LYS A 38 -10.52 6.94 21.66
CA LYS A 38 -10.90 5.61 22.20
C LYS A 38 -9.81 4.97 23.08
N VAL A 39 -8.54 5.32 22.86
CA VAL A 39 -7.38 4.65 23.51
C VAL A 39 -6.75 5.51 24.61
N GLY A 40 -7.02 6.81 24.64
CA GLY A 40 -6.36 7.74 25.56
C GLY A 40 -4.86 7.94 25.28
N ILE A 41 -4.36 7.45 24.13
CA ILE A 41 -2.97 7.62 23.70
C ILE A 41 -2.88 8.72 22.67
N GLN A 42 -2.09 9.72 23.01
CA GLN A 42 -1.62 10.76 22.12
C GLN A 42 -0.11 10.85 22.35
N THR A 43 0.65 10.27 21.43
CA THR A 43 2.11 10.43 21.33
C THR A 43 2.40 11.67 20.49
N VAL A 44 3.45 12.42 20.82
CA VAL A 44 3.85 13.62 20.07
C VAL A 44 4.69 13.19 18.88
N GLY A 45 4.22 13.47 17.66
CA GLY A 45 4.97 13.21 16.42
C GLY A 45 5.45 11.76 16.23
N SER A 46 6.63 11.61 15.62
CA SER A 46 7.33 10.33 15.43
C SER A 46 8.84 10.51 15.59
N ALA A 47 9.56 9.44 15.93
CA ALA A 47 11.02 9.51 16.03
C ALA A 47 11.67 9.98 14.69
N PRO A 48 12.65 10.90 14.74
CA PRO A 48 13.38 11.42 13.58
C PRO A 48 13.92 10.34 12.64
N ASP A 49 13.99 10.64 11.35
CA ASP A 49 14.64 9.79 10.35
C ASP A 49 16.17 9.75 10.55
N ASP A 50 16.77 8.57 10.47
CA ASP A 50 18.21 8.38 10.69
C ASP A 50 19.09 8.94 9.55
N ARG A 51 18.50 9.31 8.41
CA ARG A 51 19.21 9.97 7.31
C ARG A 51 19.57 11.43 7.62
N PHE A 52 18.88 12.06 8.57
CA PHE A 52 19.13 13.42 8.99
C PHE A 52 19.92 13.45 10.30
N SER A 53 20.78 14.46 10.46
CA SER A 53 21.35 14.76 11.77
C SER A 53 20.24 15.14 12.75
N LYS A 54 20.38 14.77 14.03
CA LYS A 54 19.35 15.02 15.04
C LYS A 54 19.64 16.29 15.83
N VAL A 55 18.60 17.05 16.15
CA VAL A 55 18.69 18.27 16.95
C VAL A 55 17.82 18.11 18.19
N GLN A 56 18.43 18.25 19.36
CA GLN A 56 17.68 18.23 20.62
C GLN A 56 17.03 19.58 20.86
N HIS A 57 15.72 19.56 21.08
CA HIS A 57 14.95 20.76 21.45
C HIS A 57 15.19 21.06 22.93
N ILE A 58 15.68 22.26 23.24
CA ILE A 58 15.91 22.68 24.63
C ILE A 58 14.59 22.84 25.39
N VAL A 59 13.58 23.40 24.72
CA VAL A 59 12.20 23.38 25.18
C VAL A 59 11.46 22.36 24.33
N PRO A 60 10.73 21.38 24.88
CA PRO A 60 10.00 20.43 24.05
C PRO A 60 8.98 21.11 23.11
N MET A 61 8.80 20.57 21.91
CA MET A 61 7.75 20.94 20.96
C MET A 61 6.55 20.00 21.14
N LEU A 62 5.62 20.40 22.01
CA LEU A 62 4.44 19.61 22.36
C LEU A 62 3.32 19.69 21.30
N SER A 63 2.35 18.79 21.40
CA SER A 63 1.09 18.88 20.65
C SER A 63 0.09 19.80 21.36
N LEU A 64 -1.00 20.15 20.69
CA LEU A 64 -2.14 20.84 21.31
C LEU A 64 -3.28 19.85 21.60
N ASN A 65 -3.99 20.10 22.70
CA ASN A 65 -5.25 19.41 22.98
C ASN A 65 -6.31 19.89 21.97
N LYS A 66 -7.09 18.95 21.43
CA LYS A 66 -8.07 19.22 20.36
C LYS A 66 -9.46 19.31 20.95
N VAL A 67 -10.17 20.39 20.63
CA VAL A 67 -11.56 20.62 21.01
C VAL A 67 -12.42 20.87 19.78
N TYR A 68 -13.73 20.68 19.90
CA TYR A 68 -14.66 20.72 18.77
C TYR A 68 -15.90 21.56 19.04
N SER A 69 -16.32 21.71 20.29
CA SER A 69 -17.56 22.41 20.63
C SER A 69 -17.31 23.69 21.46
N GLN A 70 -18.36 24.50 21.59
CA GLN A 70 -18.34 25.69 22.44
C GLN A 70 -18.14 25.30 23.92
N GLU A 71 -18.78 24.23 24.36
CA GLU A 71 -18.69 23.74 25.74
C GLU A 71 -17.25 23.37 26.10
N ASP A 72 -16.49 22.78 25.16
CA ASP A 72 -15.07 22.47 25.37
C ASP A 72 -14.22 23.75 25.61
N ILE A 73 -14.55 24.85 24.93
CA ILE A 73 -13.87 26.15 25.08
C ILE A 73 -14.20 26.76 26.44
N GLU A 74 -15.48 26.72 26.81
CA GLU A 74 -15.96 27.17 28.12
C GLU A 74 -15.26 26.41 29.25
N GLU A 75 -15.13 25.08 29.14
CA GLU A 75 -14.39 24.25 30.11
C GLU A 75 -12.91 24.65 30.18
N PHE A 76 -12.26 24.85 29.04
CA PHE A 76 -10.86 25.28 28.98
C PHE A 76 -10.63 26.62 29.70
N ILE A 77 -11.51 27.60 29.46
CA ILE A 77 -11.42 28.92 30.11
C ILE A 77 -11.71 28.81 31.61
N ALA A 78 -12.78 28.10 32.00
CA ALA A 78 -13.15 27.92 33.40
C ALA A 78 -12.01 27.27 34.20
N LYS A 79 -11.44 26.18 33.67
CA LYS A 79 -10.30 25.48 34.28
C LYS A 79 -9.04 26.33 34.35
N SER A 80 -8.79 27.15 33.34
CA SER A 80 -7.64 28.07 33.33
C SER A 80 -7.80 29.15 34.40
N ARG A 81 -8.99 29.73 34.54
CA ARG A 81 -9.33 30.70 35.58
C ARG A 81 -9.16 30.12 36.98
N GLU A 82 -9.69 28.92 37.21
CA GLU A 82 -9.58 28.20 38.49
C GLU A 82 -8.10 27.98 38.87
N LEU A 83 -7.29 27.41 37.97
CA LEU A 83 -5.88 27.12 38.23
C LEU A 83 -5.03 28.37 38.45
N LEU A 84 -5.42 29.50 37.85
CA LEU A 84 -4.71 30.77 37.95
C LEU A 84 -5.23 31.67 39.08
N ASN A 85 -6.39 31.33 39.66
CA ASN A 85 -7.14 32.14 40.60
C ASN A 85 -7.37 33.58 40.08
N THR A 86 -7.98 33.68 38.89
CA THR A 86 -8.26 34.96 38.22
C THR A 86 -9.56 34.91 37.43
N ASP A 87 -10.29 36.02 37.41
CA ASP A 87 -11.53 36.15 36.62
C ASP A 87 -11.26 36.70 35.20
N GLU A 88 -10.15 37.40 35.00
CA GLU A 88 -9.78 38.02 33.73
C GLU A 88 -8.74 37.16 33.00
N LEU A 89 -9.11 36.70 31.81
CA LEU A 89 -8.22 35.89 30.97
C LEU A 89 -8.42 36.29 29.50
N GLU A 90 -7.40 36.92 28.93
CA GLU A 90 -7.38 37.21 27.49
C GLU A 90 -6.83 36.02 26.72
N ILE A 91 -7.47 35.70 25.60
CA ILE A 91 -7.11 34.59 24.72
C ILE A 91 -6.65 35.16 23.38
N MET A 92 -5.43 34.82 22.98
CA MET A 92 -4.93 35.07 21.64
C MET A 92 -5.40 33.95 20.71
N CYS A 93 -6.19 34.31 19.72
CA CYS A 93 -6.69 33.43 18.66
C CYS A 93 -5.81 33.57 17.42
N GLU A 94 -5.26 32.47 16.94
CA GLU A 94 -4.40 32.38 15.76
C GLU A 94 -4.90 31.28 14.81
N LEU A 95 -4.57 31.36 13.52
CA LEU A 95 -4.90 30.29 12.58
C LEU A 95 -4.06 29.02 12.87
N LYS A 96 -4.71 27.86 12.85
CA LYS A 96 -4.02 26.58 12.89
C LYS A 96 -3.62 26.16 11.48
N ILE A 97 -2.40 26.53 11.09
CA ILE A 97 -1.85 26.23 9.76
C ILE A 97 -1.67 24.71 9.60
N ASP A 98 -2.10 24.17 8.47
CA ASP A 98 -1.95 22.74 8.15
C ASP A 98 -0.65 22.49 7.38
N GLY A 99 0.44 22.25 8.11
CA GLY A 99 1.78 22.11 7.54
C GLY A 99 2.71 21.23 8.36
N LEU A 100 4.00 21.60 8.36
CA LEU A 100 5.04 20.99 9.19
C LEU A 100 5.65 22.03 10.12
N SER A 101 5.61 21.77 11.43
CA SER A 101 6.22 22.65 12.43
C SER A 101 7.76 22.62 12.34
N PHE A 102 8.37 23.80 12.47
CA PHE A 102 9.81 23.99 12.53
C PHE A 102 10.22 24.76 13.80
N THR A 103 11.48 24.63 14.17
CA THR A 103 12.18 25.52 15.09
C THR A 103 13.45 26.04 14.43
N ALA A 104 13.78 27.31 14.66
CA ALA A 104 14.98 27.98 14.16
C ALA A 104 15.70 28.68 15.31
N ILE A 105 16.96 28.31 15.51
CA ILE A 105 17.80 28.73 16.62
C ILE A 105 18.80 29.77 16.11
N TYR A 106 18.76 30.95 16.72
CA TYR A 106 19.65 32.05 16.46
C TYR A 106 20.57 32.28 17.65
N GLU A 107 21.85 32.47 17.39
CA GLU A 107 22.83 32.89 18.40
C GLU A 107 23.50 34.18 17.97
N ASN A 108 23.44 35.20 18.83
CA ASN A 108 23.93 36.55 18.54
C ASN A 108 23.39 37.10 17.20
N GLY A 109 22.12 36.78 16.93
CA GLY A 109 21.41 37.22 15.73
C GLY A 109 21.71 36.41 14.47
N LEU A 110 22.53 35.37 14.48
CA LEU A 110 22.77 34.53 13.28
C LEU A 110 22.05 33.20 13.39
N LEU A 111 21.40 32.76 12.30
CA LEU A 111 20.79 31.42 12.23
C LEU A 111 21.88 30.36 12.34
N VAL A 112 21.90 29.62 13.45
CA VAL A 112 22.86 28.54 13.69
C VAL A 112 22.28 27.19 13.30
N LYS A 113 21.00 26.96 13.61
CA LYS A 113 20.37 25.67 13.38
C LYS A 113 18.87 25.77 13.15
N ALA A 114 18.30 24.89 12.35
CA ALA A 114 16.86 24.69 12.27
C ALA A 114 16.51 23.21 12.28
N ALA A 115 15.37 22.88 12.87
CA ALA A 115 14.95 21.50 13.02
C ALA A 115 13.44 21.32 12.84
N THR A 116 13.03 20.13 12.41
CA THR A 116 11.63 19.70 12.43
C THR A 116 11.19 19.38 13.86
N ARG A 117 9.88 19.19 14.08
CA ARG A 117 9.37 18.77 15.40
C ARG A 117 9.89 17.41 15.85
N GLY A 118 9.96 16.44 14.92
CA GLY A 118 10.21 15.02 15.23
C GLY A 118 9.27 14.48 16.30
N ASP A 119 9.81 13.92 17.38
CA ASP A 119 9.04 13.36 18.52
C ASP A 119 8.69 14.39 19.60
N GLY A 120 9.02 15.67 19.36
CA GLY A 120 8.84 16.78 20.28
C GLY A 120 10.06 17.05 21.17
N ASN A 121 10.97 16.09 21.37
CA ASN A 121 12.24 16.30 22.09
C ASN A 121 13.44 16.32 21.14
N LEU A 122 13.39 15.51 20.08
CA LEU A 122 14.40 15.41 19.03
C LEU A 122 13.74 15.69 17.69
N GLY A 123 14.33 16.62 16.94
CA GLY A 123 13.98 16.98 15.57
C GLY A 123 15.04 16.56 14.56
N GLU A 124 14.68 16.61 13.28
CA GLU A 124 15.60 16.43 12.15
C GLU A 124 16.22 17.77 11.79
N ASP A 125 17.54 17.82 11.60
CA ASP A 125 18.26 19.00 11.15
C ASP A 125 17.88 19.34 9.70
N VAL A 126 17.23 20.49 9.53
CA VAL A 126 16.79 21.02 8.23
C VAL A 126 17.34 22.43 8.02
N THR A 127 18.50 22.72 8.61
CA THR A 127 19.12 24.04 8.62
C THR A 127 19.36 24.57 7.21
N ASP A 128 19.84 23.75 6.29
CA ASP A 128 20.11 24.20 4.92
C ASP A 128 18.84 24.28 4.09
N ASN A 129 17.89 23.38 4.30
CA ASN A 129 16.57 23.41 3.64
C ASN A 129 15.79 24.68 4.01
N ILE A 130 15.76 25.07 5.29
CA ILE A 130 14.97 26.24 5.72
C ILE A 130 15.49 27.54 5.14
N LYS A 131 16.82 27.65 4.91
CA LYS A 131 17.45 28.83 4.30
C LYS A 131 16.99 29.06 2.85
N THR A 132 16.51 28.02 2.18
CA THR A 132 16.00 28.10 0.81
C THR A 132 14.58 28.67 0.73
N ILE A 133 13.86 28.71 1.86
CA ILE A 133 12.51 29.27 1.90
C ILE A 133 12.60 30.78 1.71
N LYS A 134 11.90 31.28 0.69
CA LYS A 134 11.89 32.72 0.38
C LYS A 134 11.43 33.53 1.59
N ASP A 135 12.12 34.65 1.80
CA ASP A 135 11.85 35.64 2.86
C ASP A 135 12.11 35.13 4.30
N PHE A 136 12.79 33.98 4.47
CA PHE A 136 13.20 33.49 5.78
C PHE A 136 14.43 34.26 6.29
N PRO A 137 14.36 34.95 7.45
CA PRO A 137 15.50 35.67 8.01
C PRO A 137 16.66 34.74 8.31
N GLN A 138 17.86 35.04 7.79
CA GLN A 138 19.08 34.31 8.17
C GLN A 138 19.89 35.04 9.25
N ALA A 139 19.63 36.34 9.40
CA ALA A 139 20.23 37.19 10.41
C ALA A 139 19.17 38.12 11.02
N LEU A 140 19.29 38.37 12.32
CA LEU A 140 18.44 39.21 13.16
C LEU A 140 19.32 40.31 13.80
N PRO A 141 19.53 41.45 13.11
CA PRO A 141 20.41 42.50 13.59
C PRO A 141 20.02 43.01 14.97
N GLY A 142 21.02 43.24 15.84
CA GLY A 142 20.81 43.80 17.18
C GLY A 142 20.38 42.80 18.25
N ILE A 143 20.12 41.54 17.90
CA ILE A 143 19.85 40.48 18.87
C ILE A 143 21.16 39.96 19.47
N LYS A 144 21.21 39.90 20.81
CA LYS A 144 22.30 39.29 21.57
C LYS A 144 21.80 38.05 22.30
N GLY A 145 22.64 37.03 22.42
CA GLY A 145 22.26 35.77 23.07
C GLY A 145 21.47 34.82 22.16
N ARG A 146 20.85 33.82 22.78
CA ARG A 146 20.12 32.75 22.07
C ARG A 146 18.64 33.07 21.97
N LEU A 147 18.11 33.09 20.74
CA LEU A 147 16.68 33.13 20.45
C LEU A 147 16.27 31.85 19.72
N GLU A 148 15.07 31.37 19.99
CA GLU A 148 14.48 30.26 19.26
C GLU A 148 13.10 30.67 18.75
N VAL A 149 12.92 30.56 17.43
CA VAL A 149 11.69 30.93 16.72
C VAL A 149 11.01 29.66 16.25
N ARG A 150 9.71 29.53 16.52
CA ARG A 150 8.90 28.40 16.03
C ARG A 150 7.83 28.87 15.08
N GLY A 151 7.51 28.02 14.12
CA GLY A 151 6.54 28.30 13.09
C GLY A 151 6.08 27.05 12.37
N GLU A 152 5.26 27.23 11.34
CA GLU A 152 4.76 26.19 10.47
C GLU A 152 5.19 26.47 9.03
N VAL A 153 5.75 25.47 8.35
CA VAL A 153 6.03 25.49 6.90
C VAL A 153 4.82 24.89 6.16
N TYR A 154 4.39 25.54 5.08
CA TYR A 154 3.23 25.13 4.28
C TYR A 154 3.42 25.41 2.79
N ILE A 155 2.49 24.94 1.96
CA ILE A 155 2.40 25.25 0.52
C ILE A 155 1.04 25.89 0.25
N ARG A 156 1.01 26.95 -0.57
CA ARG A 156 -0.25 27.58 -1.01
C ARG A 156 -1.03 26.65 -1.94
N ASN A 157 -2.36 26.71 -1.87
CA ASN A 157 -3.23 25.83 -2.65
C ASN A 157 -3.01 25.98 -4.16
N ASP A 158 -2.83 27.21 -4.64
CA ASP A 158 -2.55 27.49 -6.06
C ASP A 158 -1.20 26.95 -6.52
N ASP A 159 -0.20 26.96 -5.63
CA ASP A 159 1.15 26.48 -5.96
C ASP A 159 1.21 24.96 -5.91
N PHE A 160 0.49 24.33 -4.98
CA PHE A 160 0.30 22.87 -4.96
C PHE A 160 -0.34 22.35 -6.26
N LEU A 161 -1.35 23.04 -6.79
CA LEU A 161 -2.01 22.64 -8.04
C LEU A 161 -1.09 22.70 -9.28
N LYS A 162 0.03 23.41 -9.21
CA LYS A 162 1.04 23.46 -10.28
C LYS A 162 2.08 22.34 -10.17
N LEU A 163 2.14 21.63 -9.04
CA LEU A 163 3.05 20.50 -8.84
C LEU A 163 2.51 19.23 -9.54
N ASN A 164 3.41 18.33 -9.93
CA ASN A 164 3.07 17.07 -10.64
C ASN A 164 2.03 16.22 -9.88
N LYS A 165 1.26 15.39 -10.61
CA LYS A 165 0.11 14.62 -10.09
C LYS A 165 0.39 13.57 -8.99
N ASN A 166 1.64 13.37 -8.58
CA ASN A 166 2.02 12.30 -7.64
C ASN A 166 2.03 12.75 -6.16
N PHE A 167 1.59 13.96 -5.86
CA PHE A 167 1.53 14.47 -4.48
C PHE A 167 0.13 14.31 -3.88
N SER A 168 0.06 13.83 -2.63
CA SER A 168 -1.20 13.49 -1.95
C SER A 168 -2.00 14.71 -1.50
N ASN A 169 -1.38 15.61 -0.72
CA ASN A 169 -2.00 16.84 -0.23
C ASN A 169 -0.94 17.93 0.10
N PRO A 170 -1.35 19.21 0.26
CA PRO A 170 -0.41 20.30 0.52
C PRO A 170 0.48 20.10 1.75
N ARG A 171 -0.06 19.56 2.85
CA ARG A 171 0.66 19.31 4.11
C ARG A 171 1.80 18.29 3.93
N ASN A 172 1.48 17.11 3.42
CA ASN A 172 2.45 16.03 3.20
C ASN A 172 3.50 16.45 2.17
N THR A 173 3.09 17.24 1.18
CA THR A 173 4.00 17.82 0.19
C THR A 173 4.94 18.84 0.82
N ALA A 174 4.45 19.71 1.71
CA ALA A 174 5.29 20.66 2.45
C ALA A 174 6.31 19.92 3.32
N SER A 175 5.86 18.92 4.07
CA SER A 175 6.70 18.08 4.93
C SER A 175 7.79 17.35 4.13
N GLY A 176 7.41 16.64 3.08
CA GLY A 176 8.36 15.95 2.21
C GLY A 176 9.32 16.90 1.49
N SER A 177 8.86 18.09 1.08
CA SER A 177 9.68 19.09 0.40
C SER A 177 10.72 19.72 1.32
N LEU A 178 10.41 19.92 2.61
CA LEU A 178 11.37 20.44 3.59
C LEU A 178 12.39 19.38 3.99
N ARG A 179 11.97 18.11 4.07
CA ARG A 179 12.79 16.96 4.49
C ARG A 179 13.52 16.33 3.30
N GLN A 180 14.27 17.13 2.54
CA GLN A 180 15.12 16.66 1.44
C GLN A 180 16.58 16.64 1.86
N LEU A 181 17.32 15.59 1.49
CA LEU A 181 18.77 15.53 1.75
C LEU A 181 19.56 16.57 0.94
N ASP A 182 19.05 16.89 -0.25
CA ASP A 182 19.60 17.94 -1.10
C ASP A 182 18.74 19.21 -0.97
N PRO A 183 19.28 20.29 -0.39
CA PRO A 183 18.58 21.58 -0.24
C PRO A 183 18.14 22.20 -1.57
N GLU A 184 18.81 21.91 -2.69
CA GLU A 184 18.40 22.41 -4.01
C GLU A 184 17.03 21.86 -4.42
N VAL A 185 16.72 20.63 -4.01
CA VAL A 185 15.38 20.08 -4.20
C VAL A 185 14.36 20.88 -3.41
N THR A 186 14.64 21.25 -2.15
CA THR A 186 13.77 22.13 -1.36
C THR A 186 13.62 23.51 -1.99
N ALA A 187 14.72 24.10 -2.50
CA ALA A 187 14.72 25.40 -3.16
C ALA A 187 13.81 25.45 -4.39
N SER A 188 13.69 24.34 -5.11
CA SER A 188 12.77 24.21 -6.26
C SER A 188 11.29 24.17 -5.87
N ARG A 189 10.95 24.00 -4.59
CA ARG A 189 9.58 23.86 -4.08
C ARG A 189 9.04 25.20 -3.58
N PRO A 190 7.76 25.52 -3.83
CA PRO A 190 7.16 26.79 -3.44
C PRO A 190 6.76 26.82 -1.96
N LEU A 191 7.71 26.55 -1.06
CA LEU A 191 7.48 26.56 0.39
C LEU A 191 7.29 27.99 0.91
N ARG A 192 6.39 28.11 1.88
CA ARG A 192 6.11 29.32 2.66
C ARG A 192 6.10 28.96 4.13
N TYR A 193 6.13 29.96 5.01
CA TYR A 193 6.04 29.72 6.44
C TYR A 193 5.34 30.85 7.18
N PHE A 194 4.85 30.56 8.38
CA PHE A 194 4.44 31.55 9.38
C PHE A 194 5.12 31.26 10.72
N ALA A 195 5.69 32.28 11.36
CA ALA A 195 6.21 32.21 12.73
C ALA A 195 5.10 32.55 13.73
N TYR A 196 5.08 31.84 14.87
CA TYR A 196 4.03 32.01 15.88
C TYR A 196 4.54 31.99 17.33
N SER A 197 5.82 31.74 17.57
CA SER A 197 6.38 31.70 18.92
C SER A 197 7.84 32.11 18.94
N LEU A 198 8.24 32.77 20.04
CA LEU A 198 9.58 33.23 20.32
C LEU A 198 9.97 32.78 21.73
N ILE A 199 11.11 32.11 21.85
CA ILE A 199 11.68 31.62 23.12
C ILE A 199 13.00 32.36 23.34
N GLY A 200 13.21 32.85 24.57
CA GLY A 200 14.36 33.69 24.93
C GLY A 200 14.13 35.18 24.72
N GLY A 201 12.92 35.58 24.32
CA GLY A 201 12.51 36.99 24.18
C GLY A 201 12.09 37.64 25.50
N ALA A 202 11.92 38.96 25.49
CA ALA A 202 11.56 39.79 26.67
C ALA A 202 10.07 40.14 26.73
N GLU A 203 9.29 39.68 25.76
CA GLU A 203 7.87 39.94 25.60
C GLU A 203 7.07 39.31 26.76
N LYS A 204 5.96 39.95 27.12
CA LYS A 204 5.10 39.52 28.24
C LYS A 204 3.81 38.88 27.74
N THR A 205 3.41 39.16 26.52
CA THR A 205 2.18 38.64 25.92
C THR A 205 2.45 37.96 24.58
N GLN A 206 1.59 37.02 24.20
CA GLN A 206 1.62 36.37 22.89
C GLN A 206 1.39 37.39 21.78
N PHE A 207 0.55 38.41 22.01
CA PHE A 207 0.39 39.53 21.10
C PHE A 207 1.70 40.30 20.85
N GLU A 208 2.45 40.62 21.92
CA GLU A 208 3.79 41.23 21.81
C GLU A 208 4.78 40.32 21.07
N VAL A 209 4.73 39.00 21.30
CA VAL A 209 5.57 38.02 20.57
C VAL A 209 5.33 38.08 19.06
N LEU A 210 4.07 38.09 18.62
CA LEU A 210 3.73 38.13 17.20
C LEU A 210 4.17 39.45 16.56
N ASN A 211 4.02 40.58 17.27
CA ASN A 211 4.54 41.86 16.80
C ASN A 211 6.07 41.87 16.73
N LYS A 212 6.75 41.29 17.72
CA LYS A 212 8.21 41.18 17.73
C LYS A 212 8.73 40.34 16.57
N LEU A 213 8.09 39.20 16.29
CA LEU A 213 8.45 38.36 15.16
C LEU A 213 8.34 39.13 13.84
N LYS A 214 7.29 39.96 13.68
CA LYS A 214 7.12 40.83 12.53
C LYS A 214 8.22 41.90 12.44
N GLU A 215 8.57 42.55 13.55
CA GLU A 215 9.69 43.50 13.62
C GLU A 215 11.04 42.88 13.25
N LEU A 216 11.23 41.61 13.61
CA LEU A 216 12.42 40.81 13.30
C LEU A 216 12.46 40.33 11.84
N GLY A 217 11.45 40.64 11.03
CA GLY A 217 11.38 40.30 9.62
C GLY A 217 10.79 38.93 9.32
N PHE A 218 10.20 38.24 10.31
CA PHE A 218 9.50 36.99 10.05
C PHE A 218 8.10 37.23 9.46
N CYS A 219 7.68 36.33 8.58
CA CYS A 219 6.28 36.23 8.15
C CYS A 219 5.41 35.79 9.34
N VAL A 220 4.44 36.63 9.74
CA VAL A 220 3.45 36.35 10.79
C VAL A 220 2.06 36.43 10.18
N ASN A 221 1.16 35.54 10.59
CA ASN A 221 -0.19 35.52 10.02
C ASN A 221 -0.99 36.77 10.43
N GLU A 222 -1.64 37.41 9.46
CA GLU A 222 -2.40 38.64 9.71
C GLU A 222 -3.77 38.39 10.35
N HIS A 223 -4.30 37.16 10.23
CA HIS A 223 -5.57 36.77 10.82
C HIS A 223 -5.36 36.31 12.25
N GLN A 224 -5.49 37.28 13.16
CA GLN A 224 -5.35 37.07 14.59
C GLN A 224 -6.40 37.89 15.35
N CYS A 225 -6.76 37.46 16.55
CA CYS A 225 -7.72 38.16 17.40
C CYS A 225 -7.34 38.01 18.87
N LEU A 226 -7.36 39.12 19.61
CA LEU A 226 -7.25 39.10 21.06
C LEU A 226 -8.67 39.12 21.63
N ALA A 227 -9.14 37.97 22.08
CA ALA A 227 -10.50 37.78 22.56
C ALA A 227 -10.57 37.82 24.10
N LYS A 228 -11.61 38.46 24.63
CA LYS A 228 -11.84 38.60 26.09
C LYS A 228 -12.89 37.63 26.63
N ASN A 229 -13.68 37.04 25.75
CA ASN A 229 -14.80 36.16 26.09
C ASN A 229 -15.00 35.09 25.00
N VAL A 230 -15.86 34.11 25.29
CA VAL A 230 -16.14 32.99 24.38
C VAL A 230 -16.81 33.48 23.09
N ASP A 231 -17.68 34.50 23.16
CA ASP A 231 -18.39 35.02 21.99
C ASP A 231 -17.40 35.60 20.96
N GLU A 232 -16.41 36.39 21.38
CA GLU A 232 -15.35 36.92 20.51
C GLU A 232 -14.50 35.80 19.89
N ILE A 233 -14.25 34.71 20.63
CA ILE A 233 -13.55 33.52 20.10
C ILE A 233 -14.40 32.85 19.01
N LEU A 234 -15.69 32.67 19.24
CA LEU A 234 -16.61 32.03 18.30
C LEU A 234 -16.84 32.90 17.07
N GLU A 235 -16.94 34.23 17.22
CA GLU A 235 -17.00 35.18 16.11
C GLU A 235 -15.74 35.06 15.23
N PHE A 236 -14.55 34.99 15.84
CA PHE A 236 -13.31 34.75 15.12
C PHE A 236 -13.32 33.41 14.41
N TYR A 237 -13.66 32.32 15.11
CA TYR A 237 -13.74 30.98 14.55
C TYR A 237 -14.67 30.91 13.34
N ASN A 238 -15.90 31.41 13.49
CA ASN A 238 -16.92 31.38 12.44
C ASN A 238 -16.50 32.22 11.23
N ARG A 239 -15.95 33.42 11.45
CA ARG A 239 -15.42 34.26 10.38
C ARG A 239 -14.34 33.54 9.57
N ILE A 240 -13.42 32.84 10.24
CA ILE A 240 -12.37 32.08 9.54
C ILE A 240 -12.96 30.86 8.85
N TYR A 241 -13.86 30.12 9.48
CA TYR A 241 -14.50 28.93 8.91
C TYR A 241 -15.29 29.27 7.63
N ASP A 242 -16.08 30.34 7.67
CA ASP A 242 -16.93 30.77 6.56
C ASP A 242 -16.13 31.28 5.36
N ASN A 243 -15.00 31.96 5.63
CA ASN A 243 -14.13 32.55 4.60
C ASN A 243 -12.85 31.74 4.37
N ARG A 244 -12.79 30.49 4.84
CA ARG A 244 -11.60 29.62 4.79
C ARG A 244 -11.03 29.48 3.37
N HIS A 245 -11.91 29.42 2.38
CA HIS A 245 -11.56 29.28 0.97
C HIS A 245 -10.81 30.51 0.39
N GLU A 246 -10.88 31.67 1.05
CA GLU A 246 -10.21 32.89 0.59
C GLU A 246 -8.74 32.98 1.04
N LEU A 247 -8.33 32.18 2.03
CA LEU A 247 -6.98 32.23 2.61
C LEU A 247 -5.89 31.80 1.60
N GLY A 248 -6.23 30.91 0.65
CA GLY A 248 -5.27 30.39 -0.34
C GLY A 248 -4.23 29.42 0.22
N TYR A 249 -4.38 28.98 1.46
CA TYR A 249 -3.61 27.94 2.12
C TYR A 249 -4.49 27.18 3.12
N ASP A 250 -4.09 25.95 3.46
CA ASP A 250 -4.89 25.09 4.31
C ASP A 250 -4.73 25.42 5.80
N VAL A 251 -5.87 25.45 6.48
CA VAL A 251 -6.01 25.60 7.94
C VAL A 251 -6.98 24.57 8.46
N ASP A 252 -6.71 23.92 9.58
CA ASP A 252 -7.56 22.86 10.14
C ASP A 252 -8.31 23.29 11.42
N GLY A 253 -8.18 24.55 11.81
CA GLY A 253 -8.89 25.15 12.94
C GLY A 253 -8.29 26.48 13.36
N VAL A 254 -8.56 26.86 14.60
CA VAL A 254 -7.93 27.99 15.29
C VAL A 254 -7.20 27.51 16.54
N VAL A 255 -6.09 28.15 16.86
CA VAL A 255 -5.35 27.93 18.10
C VAL A 255 -5.72 29.02 19.08
N LEU A 256 -6.13 28.62 20.28
CA LEU A 256 -6.48 29.52 21.38
C LEU A 256 -5.35 29.43 22.41
N LYS A 257 -4.68 30.54 22.70
CA LYS A 257 -3.57 30.61 23.67
C LYS A 257 -3.90 31.64 24.74
N VAL A 258 -3.65 31.34 26.01
CA VAL A 258 -3.66 32.38 27.06
C VAL A 258 -2.66 33.47 26.66
N ASN A 259 -3.10 34.71 26.54
CA ASN A 259 -2.28 35.80 25.98
C ASN A 259 -1.06 36.09 26.87
N ASN A 260 -1.21 36.07 28.20
CA ASN A 260 -0.12 36.41 29.11
C ASN A 260 0.87 35.25 29.31
N LEU A 261 2.15 35.46 28.97
CA LEU A 261 3.21 34.43 29.03
C LEU A 261 3.59 34.03 30.46
N THR A 262 3.46 34.92 31.44
CA THR A 262 3.65 34.57 32.85
C THR A 262 2.56 33.61 33.32
N LEU A 263 1.32 33.80 32.87
CA LEU A 263 0.23 32.87 33.17
C LEU A 263 0.40 31.53 32.43
N GLN A 264 0.93 31.53 31.20
CA GLN A 264 1.30 30.29 30.51
C GLN A 264 2.30 29.46 31.33
N ASN A 265 3.35 30.11 31.86
CA ASN A 265 4.35 29.44 32.70
C ASN A 265 3.74 28.87 34.00
N ARG A 266 2.79 29.60 34.63
CA ARG A 266 2.07 29.12 35.82
C ARG A 266 1.16 27.93 35.54
N LEU A 267 0.45 27.95 34.42
CA LEU A 267 -0.38 26.83 33.98
C LEU A 267 0.47 25.61 33.64
N GLY A 268 1.65 25.85 33.06
CA GLY A 268 2.60 24.82 32.69
C GLY A 268 2.05 23.87 31.63
N ASN A 269 2.66 22.68 31.58
CA ASN A 269 2.36 21.67 30.58
C ASN A 269 1.92 20.36 31.26
N THR A 270 1.14 19.57 30.54
CA THR A 270 1.09 18.13 30.76
C THR A 270 2.27 17.47 30.05
N ASN A 271 2.44 16.15 30.19
CA ASN A 271 3.47 15.42 29.43
C ASN A 271 3.30 15.51 27.89
N LYS A 272 2.13 15.96 27.39
CA LYS A 272 1.76 15.87 25.96
C LYS A 272 1.41 17.21 25.33
N ALA A 273 0.81 18.11 26.11
CA ALA A 273 0.26 19.37 25.62
C ALA A 273 0.33 20.47 26.68
N PRO A 274 0.45 21.75 26.27
CA PRO A 274 0.35 22.88 27.17
C PRO A 274 -1.05 22.98 27.77
N ARG A 275 -1.15 23.36 29.05
CA ARG A 275 -2.45 23.66 29.69
C ARG A 275 -3.00 25.02 29.31
N TRP A 276 -2.16 25.86 28.71
CA TRP A 276 -2.46 27.24 28.34
C TRP A 276 -2.85 27.41 26.87
N ALA A 277 -2.90 26.34 26.08
CA ALA A 277 -3.36 26.40 24.70
C ALA A 277 -4.12 25.16 24.23
N ILE A 278 -5.11 25.39 23.38
CA ILE A 278 -5.94 24.37 22.74
C ILE A 278 -6.11 24.66 21.24
N ALA A 279 -6.41 23.63 20.47
CA ALA A 279 -6.76 23.71 19.06
C ALA A 279 -8.25 23.44 18.88
N HIS A 280 -9.02 24.46 18.53
CA HIS A 280 -10.43 24.32 18.17
C HIS A 280 -10.54 23.99 16.68
N LYS A 281 -10.79 22.72 16.38
CA LYS A 281 -10.77 22.19 15.01
C LYS A 281 -12.04 22.50 14.24
N PHE A 282 -11.91 22.63 12.92
CA PHE A 282 -13.07 22.65 12.02
C PHE A 282 -13.69 21.26 11.86
N PRO A 283 -14.98 21.16 11.48
CA PRO A 283 -15.60 19.89 11.10
C PRO A 283 -14.81 19.20 9.99
N ALA A 284 -14.37 17.97 10.21
CA ALA A 284 -13.46 17.31 9.28
C ALA A 284 -14.12 16.79 7.98
N ALA A 285 -15.43 16.51 8.02
CA ALA A 285 -16.17 15.96 6.89
C ALA A 285 -16.80 17.03 5.97
N GLN A 286 -16.79 18.29 6.39
CA GLN A 286 -17.47 19.39 5.70
C GLN A 286 -16.55 20.61 5.55
N GLY A 287 -16.83 21.43 4.54
CA GLY A 287 -16.12 22.69 4.32
C GLY A 287 -16.93 23.65 3.46
N LYS A 288 -16.85 24.94 3.77
CA LYS A 288 -17.49 26.00 3.00
C LYS A 288 -16.54 26.53 1.92
N THR A 289 -16.97 26.47 0.66
CA THR A 289 -16.22 27.01 -0.48
C THR A 289 -17.16 27.70 -1.47
N LYS A 290 -16.62 28.42 -2.44
CA LYS A 290 -17.38 29.16 -3.45
C LYS A 290 -17.37 28.44 -4.79
N ILE A 291 -18.52 28.39 -5.45
CA ILE A 291 -18.63 27.91 -6.83
C ILE A 291 -18.06 28.95 -7.77
N VAL A 292 -17.00 28.58 -8.50
CA VAL A 292 -16.39 29.43 -9.53
C VAL A 292 -17.19 29.34 -10.83
N LYS A 293 -17.54 28.12 -11.25
CA LYS A 293 -18.23 27.86 -12.51
C LYS A 293 -18.94 26.51 -12.47
N ILE A 294 -20.09 26.40 -13.12
CA ILE A 294 -20.76 25.12 -13.34
C ILE A 294 -20.47 24.68 -14.78
N LEU A 295 -19.96 23.46 -14.94
CA LEU A 295 -19.65 22.85 -16.22
C LEU A 295 -20.60 21.68 -16.48
N ILE A 296 -20.93 21.46 -17.74
CA ILE A 296 -21.72 20.31 -18.18
C ILE A 296 -20.79 19.33 -18.88
N GLN A 297 -20.73 18.10 -18.37
CA GLN A 297 -19.98 17.00 -18.97
C GLN A 297 -20.95 16.01 -19.59
N VAL A 298 -20.77 15.65 -20.86
CA VAL A 298 -21.64 14.66 -21.52
C VAL A 298 -21.04 13.28 -21.30
N GLY A 299 -21.80 12.40 -20.65
CA GLY A 299 -21.38 11.02 -20.40
C GLY A 299 -21.53 10.13 -21.64
N LYS A 300 -21.00 8.91 -21.55
CA LYS A 300 -21.06 7.90 -22.63
C LYS A 300 -22.47 7.52 -23.09
N THR A 301 -23.47 7.72 -22.24
CA THR A 301 -24.89 7.48 -22.56
C THR A 301 -25.61 8.74 -23.03
N GLY A 302 -24.89 9.84 -23.25
CA GLY A 302 -25.46 11.12 -23.63
C GLY A 302 -25.98 11.94 -22.46
N LYS A 303 -26.00 11.39 -21.24
CA LYS A 303 -26.45 12.11 -20.04
C LYS A 303 -25.52 13.28 -19.73
N LEU A 304 -26.09 14.48 -19.61
CA LEU A 304 -25.41 15.70 -19.18
C LEU A 304 -25.26 15.69 -17.66
N ASN A 305 -24.02 15.62 -17.19
CA ASN A 305 -23.67 15.62 -15.78
C ASN A 305 -23.12 17.01 -15.39
N PRO A 306 -23.84 17.76 -14.56
CA PRO A 306 -23.34 19.03 -14.08
C PRO A 306 -22.27 18.85 -12.99
N VAL A 307 -21.17 19.58 -13.13
CA VAL A 307 -20.03 19.57 -12.22
C VAL A 307 -19.67 21.01 -11.86
N ALA A 308 -19.71 21.34 -10.56
CA ALA A 308 -19.23 22.61 -10.06
C ALA A 308 -17.71 22.59 -9.94
N LYS A 309 -17.03 23.56 -10.56
CA LYS A 309 -15.68 23.97 -10.19
C LYS A 309 -15.79 24.88 -8.97
N VAL A 310 -15.06 24.55 -7.92
CA VAL A 310 -15.05 25.31 -6.66
C VAL A 310 -13.67 25.92 -6.41
N ILE A 311 -13.62 26.95 -5.56
CA ILE A 311 -12.33 27.41 -5.03
C ILE A 311 -11.71 26.23 -4.25
N PRO A 312 -10.43 25.88 -4.51
CA PRO A 312 -9.81 24.71 -3.88
C PRO A 312 -9.93 24.75 -2.36
N ILE A 313 -10.49 23.68 -1.79
CA ILE A 313 -10.64 23.53 -0.34
C ILE A 313 -10.24 22.13 0.10
N ASN A 314 -9.47 22.04 1.18
CA ASN A 314 -9.09 20.76 1.78
C ASN A 314 -10.15 20.29 2.79
N ILE A 315 -10.73 19.12 2.54
CA ILE A 315 -11.70 18.46 3.44
C ILE A 315 -11.19 17.05 3.71
N GLY A 316 -10.86 16.77 4.97
CA GLY A 316 -10.34 15.46 5.39
C GLY A 316 -9.03 15.06 4.69
N GLY A 317 -8.13 16.01 4.47
CA GLY A 317 -6.79 15.76 3.88
C GLY A 317 -6.77 15.62 2.36
N VAL A 318 -7.89 15.90 1.66
CA VAL A 318 -8.00 15.86 0.20
C VAL A 318 -8.41 17.22 -0.33
N LEU A 319 -7.65 17.73 -1.29
CA LEU A 319 -7.92 19.01 -1.95
C LEU A 319 -9.03 18.87 -3.00
N ILE A 320 -10.20 19.41 -2.70
CA ILE A 320 -11.37 19.38 -3.58
C ILE A 320 -11.36 20.60 -4.49
N THR A 321 -11.35 20.36 -5.80
CA THR A 321 -11.45 21.40 -6.84
C THR A 321 -12.73 21.30 -7.68
N ARG A 322 -13.43 20.15 -7.60
CA ARG A 322 -14.64 19.86 -8.35
C ARG A 322 -15.63 19.07 -7.50
N VAL A 323 -16.91 19.35 -7.68
CA VAL A 323 -18.01 18.71 -6.95
C VAL A 323 -19.12 18.35 -7.93
N ASN A 324 -19.65 17.13 -7.85
CA ASN A 324 -20.75 16.67 -8.70
C ASN A 324 -22.07 17.30 -8.20
N LEU A 325 -22.89 17.81 -9.13
CA LEU A 325 -24.20 18.41 -8.83
C LEU A 325 -25.38 17.46 -9.11
N HIS A 326 -25.09 16.19 -9.39
CA HIS A 326 -26.01 15.10 -9.71
C HIS A 326 -26.76 15.26 -11.03
N ASN A 327 -27.71 16.19 -11.12
CA ASN A 327 -28.58 16.38 -12.29
C ASN A 327 -29.24 17.78 -12.28
N LYS A 328 -30.05 18.05 -13.30
CA LYS A 328 -30.83 19.29 -13.43
C LYS A 328 -31.74 19.53 -12.21
N ASP A 329 -32.52 18.52 -11.82
CA ASP A 329 -33.48 18.63 -10.71
C ASP A 329 -32.81 19.01 -9.39
N GLU A 330 -31.62 18.47 -9.10
CA GLU A 330 -30.91 18.75 -7.86
C GLU A 330 -30.37 20.19 -7.83
N ILE A 331 -29.91 20.72 -8.98
CA ILE A 331 -29.52 22.13 -9.11
C ILE A 331 -30.71 23.04 -8.87
N GLU A 332 -31.87 22.73 -9.46
CA GLU A 332 -33.09 23.52 -9.30
C GLU A 332 -33.64 23.43 -7.87
N ARG A 333 -33.68 22.22 -7.29
CA ARG A 333 -34.15 21.95 -5.93
C ARG A 333 -33.34 22.71 -4.88
N LYS A 334 -32.01 22.73 -5.02
CA LYS A 334 -31.11 23.49 -4.12
C LYS A 334 -30.90 24.94 -4.54
N ASP A 335 -31.40 25.34 -5.72
CA ASP A 335 -31.19 26.65 -6.34
C ASP A 335 -29.70 27.02 -6.39
N ILE A 336 -28.86 26.11 -6.92
CA ILE A 336 -27.40 26.27 -6.97
C ILE A 336 -27.01 27.22 -8.10
N ARG A 337 -26.17 28.23 -7.81
CA ARG A 337 -25.74 29.24 -8.78
C ARG A 337 -24.22 29.40 -8.81
N GLU A 338 -23.70 29.90 -9.94
CA GLU A 338 -22.31 30.34 -10.01
C GLU A 338 -22.08 31.52 -9.05
N GLY A 339 -20.98 31.49 -8.31
CA GLY A 339 -20.66 32.48 -7.28
C GLY A 339 -21.28 32.20 -5.90
N ASP A 340 -22.15 31.20 -5.75
CA ASP A 340 -22.69 30.82 -4.44
C ASP A 340 -21.59 30.27 -3.53
N VAL A 341 -21.68 30.58 -2.23
CA VAL A 341 -20.96 29.88 -1.17
C VAL A 341 -21.76 28.64 -0.80
N VAL A 342 -21.10 27.49 -0.76
CA VAL A 342 -21.71 26.18 -0.59
C VAL A 342 -20.97 25.36 0.46
N VAL A 343 -21.73 24.56 1.20
CA VAL A 343 -21.17 23.55 2.10
C VAL A 343 -20.96 22.28 1.28
N VAL A 344 -19.70 21.87 1.16
CA VAL A 344 -19.29 20.64 0.51
C VAL A 344 -19.05 19.59 1.60
N GLN A 345 -19.58 18.39 1.39
CA GLN A 345 -19.36 17.25 2.26
C GLN A 345 -18.72 16.11 1.49
N ARG A 346 -17.72 15.45 2.10
CA ARG A 346 -17.18 14.18 1.62
C ARG A 346 -17.91 13.04 2.31
N ALA A 347 -18.65 12.23 1.54
CA ALA A 347 -19.38 11.07 2.07
C ALA A 347 -18.60 9.79 1.77
N GLY A 348 -18.23 9.03 2.82
CA GLY A 348 -17.64 7.69 2.71
C GLY A 348 -16.42 7.62 1.78
N ASP A 349 -15.43 8.47 2.02
CA ASP A 349 -14.13 8.56 1.33
C ASP A 349 -14.08 8.80 -0.18
N VAL A 350 -15.17 8.68 -0.94
CA VAL A 350 -15.04 8.59 -2.42
C VAL A 350 -15.50 9.83 -3.20
N ILE A 351 -16.67 10.43 -2.92
CA ILE A 351 -17.22 11.49 -3.81
C ILE A 351 -17.70 12.72 -3.02
N PRO A 352 -17.17 13.93 -3.28
CA PRO A 352 -17.66 15.16 -2.68
C PRO A 352 -19.02 15.57 -3.27
N LYS A 353 -19.94 16.04 -2.41
CA LYS A 353 -21.27 16.55 -2.79
C LYS A 353 -21.57 17.88 -2.12
N ILE A 354 -22.40 18.71 -2.76
CA ILE A 354 -22.94 19.92 -2.15
C ILE A 354 -24.12 19.52 -1.26
N VAL A 355 -24.06 19.84 0.03
CA VAL A 355 -25.16 19.57 0.97
C VAL A 355 -26.06 20.78 1.15
N GLU A 356 -25.48 21.97 1.16
CA GLU A 356 -26.19 23.22 1.42
C GLU A 356 -25.61 24.38 0.61
N VAL A 357 -26.47 25.35 0.28
CA VAL A 357 -26.10 26.62 -0.35
C VAL A 357 -26.36 27.74 0.66
N ASP A 358 -25.33 28.52 0.97
CA ASP A 358 -25.45 29.69 1.84
C ASP A 358 -26.11 30.84 1.07
N LYS A 359 -27.43 30.93 1.21
CA LYS A 359 -28.25 31.94 0.54
C LYS A 359 -28.02 33.35 1.10
N ASN A 360 -27.46 33.49 2.30
CA ASN A 360 -27.19 34.80 2.90
C ASN A 360 -25.95 35.43 2.28
N ALA A 361 -24.96 34.62 1.90
CA ALA A 361 -23.76 35.06 1.19
C ALA A 361 -23.99 35.34 -0.32
N ARG A 362 -25.19 35.04 -0.85
CA ARG A 362 -25.50 35.16 -2.28
C ARG A 362 -25.67 36.61 -2.72
N SER A 363 -25.03 36.98 -3.83
CA SER A 363 -25.29 38.24 -4.52
C SER A 363 -26.74 38.30 -5.03
N ARG A 364 -27.44 39.42 -4.75
CA ARG A 364 -28.82 39.65 -5.22
C ARG A 364 -28.97 39.58 -6.75
N LYS A 365 -27.88 39.77 -7.50
CA LYS A 365 -27.86 39.72 -8.97
C LYS A 365 -27.39 38.37 -9.54
N ALA A 366 -27.14 37.36 -8.71
CA ALA A 366 -26.66 36.06 -9.19
C ALA A 366 -27.73 35.39 -10.09
N PRO A 367 -27.45 35.18 -11.39
CA PRO A 367 -28.42 34.56 -12.29
C PRO A 367 -28.63 33.10 -11.90
N LYS A 368 -29.84 32.58 -12.13
CA LYS A 368 -30.08 31.13 -12.01
C LYS A 368 -29.25 30.41 -13.06
N PHE A 369 -28.72 29.23 -12.70
CA PHE A 369 -28.06 28.37 -13.66
C PHE A 369 -29.09 27.86 -14.68
N VAL A 370 -28.81 28.06 -15.96
CA VAL A 370 -29.66 27.55 -17.05
C VAL A 370 -29.04 26.24 -17.53
N PHE A 371 -29.74 25.14 -17.30
CA PHE A 371 -29.34 23.84 -17.82
C PHE A 371 -29.45 23.87 -19.36
N PRO A 372 -28.44 23.42 -20.12
CA PRO A 372 -28.44 23.62 -21.55
C PRO A 372 -29.44 22.71 -22.27
N ASP A 373 -30.23 23.31 -23.16
CA ASP A 373 -31.15 22.59 -24.06
C ASP A 373 -30.44 22.02 -25.30
N ILE A 374 -29.16 22.35 -25.46
CA ILE A 374 -28.29 21.91 -26.56
C ILE A 374 -27.03 21.27 -25.98
N CYS A 375 -26.65 20.11 -26.52
CA CYS A 375 -25.49 19.35 -26.10
C CYS A 375 -24.20 20.14 -26.37
N PRO A 376 -23.35 20.39 -25.35
CA PRO A 376 -22.12 21.15 -25.53
C PRO A 376 -21.04 20.41 -26.32
N GLU A 377 -21.15 19.08 -26.49
CA GLU A 377 -20.17 18.28 -27.26
C GLU A 377 -20.50 18.19 -28.76
N CYS A 378 -21.79 18.10 -29.13
CA CYS A 378 -22.18 17.83 -30.51
C CYS A 378 -23.26 18.76 -31.08
N GLY A 379 -23.80 19.69 -30.28
CA GLY A 379 -24.83 20.62 -30.73
C GLY A 379 -26.23 20.03 -30.92
N SER A 380 -26.45 18.75 -30.61
CA SER A 380 -27.77 18.12 -30.69
C SER A 380 -28.70 18.56 -29.55
N ARG A 381 -30.03 18.44 -29.74
CA ARG A 381 -31.02 18.78 -28.70
C ARG A 381 -30.86 17.90 -27.45
N VAL A 382 -31.09 18.48 -26.28
CA VAL A 382 -31.16 17.76 -24.99
C VAL A 382 -32.63 17.56 -24.63
N ASP A 383 -32.98 16.36 -24.18
CA ASP A 383 -34.33 16.05 -23.71
C ASP A 383 -34.59 16.52 -22.26
N ASP A 384 -35.81 16.37 -21.79
CA ASP A 384 -36.22 16.81 -20.44
C ASP A 384 -35.47 16.08 -19.31
N TRP A 385 -34.91 14.90 -19.58
CA TRP A 385 -34.12 14.11 -18.64
C TRP A 385 -32.63 14.49 -18.65
N GLY A 386 -32.25 15.48 -19.45
CA GLY A 386 -30.87 15.93 -19.59
C GLY A 386 -30.01 14.98 -20.41
N ILE A 387 -30.59 14.28 -21.39
CA ILE A 387 -29.88 13.36 -22.28
C ILE A 387 -29.78 13.98 -23.67
N CYS A 388 -28.57 13.97 -24.22
CA CYS A 388 -28.31 14.42 -25.59
C CYS A 388 -28.94 13.46 -26.61
N SER A 389 -29.74 13.99 -27.54
CA SER A 389 -30.37 13.23 -28.64
C SER A 389 -29.43 12.87 -29.80
N GLY A 390 -28.19 13.36 -29.77
CA GLY A 390 -27.24 13.20 -30.87
C GLY A 390 -26.78 11.78 -31.17
N GLY A 391 -27.09 10.79 -30.33
CA GLY A 391 -26.84 9.37 -30.62
C GLY A 391 -25.43 9.10 -31.16
N ASN A 392 -25.36 8.48 -32.34
CA ASN A 392 -24.10 8.18 -33.04
C ASN A 392 -23.32 9.40 -33.54
N ASP A 393 -23.96 10.56 -33.66
CA ASP A 393 -23.31 11.80 -34.11
C ASP A 393 -22.71 12.60 -32.95
N CYS A 394 -22.98 12.19 -31.70
CA CYS A 394 -22.36 12.78 -30.52
C CYS A 394 -21.03 12.06 -30.18
N PRO A 395 -19.86 12.72 -30.23
CA PRO A 395 -18.58 12.09 -29.93
C PRO A 395 -18.53 11.41 -28.56
N ALA A 396 -19.15 12.03 -27.54
CA ALA A 396 -19.24 11.45 -26.20
C ALA A 396 -20.07 10.14 -26.19
N GLN A 397 -21.11 10.05 -27.02
CA GLN A 397 -21.94 8.86 -27.15
C GLN A 397 -21.39 7.83 -28.13
N GLN A 398 -20.54 8.19 -29.09
CA GLN A 398 -19.83 7.22 -29.93
C GLN A 398 -18.96 6.26 -29.10
N ILE A 399 -18.42 6.75 -27.99
CA ILE A 399 -17.71 5.92 -27.00
C ILE A 399 -18.67 4.90 -26.36
N GLY A 400 -19.96 5.24 -26.23
CA GLY A 400 -21.03 4.35 -25.76
C GLY A 400 -21.72 3.51 -26.86
N ASN A 401 -21.76 3.98 -28.11
CA ASN A 401 -22.51 3.43 -29.24
C ASN A 401 -21.68 2.55 -30.18
N ARG A 402 -20.76 1.75 -29.63
CA ARG A 402 -20.33 0.57 -30.38
C ARG A 402 -21.58 -0.33 -30.51
N LYS A 403 -22.24 -0.37 -31.68
CA LYS A 403 -23.39 -1.26 -32.03
C LYS A 403 -23.06 -2.76 -31.99
N THR A 404 -21.94 -3.08 -31.36
CA THR A 404 -21.38 -4.40 -31.21
C THR A 404 -21.60 -4.81 -29.77
N ILE A 405 -22.46 -5.79 -29.55
CA ILE A 405 -22.83 -6.28 -28.23
C ILE A 405 -22.53 -7.78 -28.18
N THR A 406 -22.02 -8.26 -27.05
CA THR A 406 -21.86 -9.71 -26.85
C THR A 406 -23.23 -10.34 -26.57
N LEU A 407 -23.43 -11.60 -26.98
CA LEU A 407 -24.68 -12.33 -26.71
C LEU A 407 -25.11 -12.28 -25.23
N GLU A 408 -24.17 -12.36 -24.29
CA GLU A 408 -24.41 -12.20 -22.84
C GLU A 408 -25.11 -10.89 -22.51
N LYS A 409 -24.59 -9.78 -23.05
CA LYS A 409 -25.14 -8.44 -22.77
C LYS A 409 -26.49 -8.24 -23.47
N PHE A 410 -26.68 -8.83 -24.64
CA PHE A 410 -27.96 -8.81 -25.33
C PHE A 410 -29.05 -9.49 -24.49
N ILE A 411 -28.84 -10.75 -24.08
CA ILE A 411 -29.81 -11.52 -23.29
C ILE A 411 -30.13 -10.83 -21.95
N SER A 412 -29.11 -10.29 -21.27
CA SER A 412 -29.32 -9.58 -20.00
C SER A 412 -30.10 -8.27 -20.14
N SER A 413 -30.12 -7.66 -21.34
CA SER A 413 -30.76 -6.35 -21.57
C SER A 413 -32.25 -6.47 -21.92
N LEU A 414 -32.74 -7.68 -22.21
CA LEU A 414 -34.15 -7.94 -22.51
C LEU A 414 -35.05 -7.80 -21.27
N GLY A 415 -34.47 -7.73 -20.06
CA GLY A 415 -35.23 -7.49 -18.85
C GLY A 415 -36.13 -8.66 -18.43
N ILE A 416 -35.87 -9.86 -18.94
CA ILE A 416 -36.64 -11.07 -18.61
C ILE A 416 -36.52 -11.33 -17.11
N ARG A 417 -37.66 -11.54 -16.45
CA ARG A 417 -37.74 -11.75 -15.01
C ARG A 417 -36.81 -12.91 -14.60
N LEU A 418 -36.04 -12.73 -13.53
CA LEU A 418 -35.02 -13.68 -13.03
C LEU A 418 -33.82 -13.96 -13.97
N VAL A 419 -33.75 -13.38 -15.16
CA VAL A 419 -32.60 -13.50 -16.10
C VAL A 419 -31.65 -12.31 -15.92
N GLY A 420 -30.83 -12.36 -14.88
CA GLY A 420 -29.77 -11.36 -14.64
C GLY A 420 -28.49 -11.60 -15.47
N PRO A 421 -27.47 -10.73 -15.37
CA PRO A 421 -26.22 -10.81 -16.15
C PRO A 421 -25.56 -12.19 -16.12
N ARG A 422 -25.63 -12.86 -14.98
CA ARG A 422 -25.08 -14.20 -14.80
C ARG A 422 -25.86 -15.29 -15.54
N ALA A 423 -27.19 -15.28 -15.47
CA ALA A 423 -28.00 -16.25 -16.20
C ALA A 423 -27.85 -16.04 -17.72
N ALA A 424 -27.83 -14.77 -18.13
CA ALA A 424 -27.56 -14.37 -19.51
C ALA A 424 -26.19 -14.84 -20.02
N LYS A 425 -25.15 -14.78 -19.18
CA LYS A 425 -23.82 -15.31 -19.50
C LYS A 425 -23.81 -16.83 -19.68
N ILE A 426 -24.50 -17.55 -18.82
CA ILE A 426 -24.61 -19.02 -18.91
C ILE A 426 -25.33 -19.42 -20.20
N LEU A 427 -26.46 -18.77 -20.51
CA LEU A 427 -27.21 -18.98 -21.74
C LEU A 427 -26.36 -18.64 -22.98
N ALA A 428 -25.71 -17.48 -22.99
CA ALA A 428 -24.82 -17.08 -24.09
C ALA A 428 -23.67 -18.07 -24.31
N ASN A 429 -23.05 -18.56 -23.25
CA ASN A 429 -21.98 -19.56 -23.32
C ASN A 429 -22.47 -20.94 -23.74
N HIS A 430 -23.72 -21.30 -23.44
CA HIS A 430 -24.30 -22.58 -23.84
C HIS A 430 -24.66 -22.58 -25.33
N TYR A 431 -25.39 -21.56 -25.78
CA TYR A 431 -25.94 -21.49 -27.14
C TYR A 431 -25.00 -20.86 -28.18
N LYS A 432 -23.93 -20.18 -27.73
CA LYS A 432 -22.82 -19.60 -28.51
C LYS A 432 -23.20 -18.47 -29.49
N SER A 433 -24.40 -18.47 -30.05
CA SER A 433 -24.87 -17.53 -31.06
C SER A 433 -26.29 -17.06 -30.75
N TYR A 434 -26.66 -15.89 -31.29
CA TYR A 434 -28.01 -15.36 -31.15
C TYR A 434 -29.05 -16.33 -31.74
N ASP A 435 -28.82 -16.79 -32.97
CA ASP A 435 -29.75 -17.68 -33.67
C ASP A 435 -29.97 -18.99 -32.89
N GLY A 436 -28.89 -19.62 -32.41
CA GLY A 436 -28.99 -20.86 -31.64
C GLY A 436 -29.63 -20.69 -30.25
N TRP A 437 -29.58 -19.50 -29.68
CA TRP A 437 -30.30 -19.19 -28.43
C TRP A 437 -31.78 -18.92 -28.73
N TYR A 438 -32.09 -18.08 -29.71
CA TYR A 438 -33.44 -17.64 -30.02
C TYR A 438 -34.32 -18.82 -30.48
N GLU A 439 -33.80 -19.72 -31.31
CA GLU A 439 -34.53 -20.90 -31.79
C GLU A 439 -35.06 -21.76 -30.63
N VAL A 440 -34.23 -21.97 -29.61
CA VAL A 440 -34.60 -22.77 -28.44
C VAL A 440 -35.58 -22.03 -27.54
N MET A 441 -35.39 -20.72 -27.34
CA MET A 441 -36.29 -19.93 -26.50
C MET A 441 -37.69 -19.76 -27.12
N ALA A 442 -37.77 -19.58 -28.45
CA ALA A 442 -39.04 -19.46 -29.16
C ALA A 442 -39.86 -20.76 -29.17
N GLN A 443 -39.21 -21.92 -29.05
CA GLN A 443 -39.87 -23.23 -28.97
C GLN A 443 -40.21 -23.64 -27.54
N LEU A 444 -39.67 -22.94 -26.54
CA LEU A 444 -39.82 -23.27 -25.12
C LEU A 444 -41.29 -23.39 -24.65
N PRO A 445 -42.24 -22.54 -25.11
CA PRO A 445 -43.66 -22.67 -24.74
C PRO A 445 -44.36 -23.91 -25.34
N TYR A 446 -43.80 -24.51 -26.39
CA TYR A 446 -44.48 -25.53 -27.20
C TYR A 446 -43.90 -26.94 -26.99
N ASP A 447 -42.66 -27.06 -26.49
CA ASP A 447 -42.02 -28.34 -26.18
C ASP A 447 -42.11 -28.65 -24.67
N ARG A 448 -42.99 -29.58 -24.30
CA ARG A 448 -43.21 -30.01 -22.91
C ARG A 448 -41.99 -30.69 -22.26
N GLU A 449 -41.03 -31.15 -23.04
CA GLU A 449 -39.77 -31.72 -22.54
C GLU A 449 -38.62 -30.70 -22.53
N ALA A 450 -38.81 -29.51 -23.10
CA ALA A 450 -37.76 -28.48 -23.18
C ALA A 450 -37.29 -27.98 -21.80
N PRO A 451 -38.14 -27.77 -20.78
CA PRO A 451 -37.69 -27.35 -19.45
C PRO A 451 -36.69 -28.33 -18.79
N ASP A 452 -36.90 -29.63 -18.97
CA ASP A 452 -35.99 -30.68 -18.46
C ASP A 452 -34.68 -30.72 -19.26
N LYS A 453 -34.73 -30.44 -20.57
CA LYS A 453 -33.54 -30.31 -21.45
C LYS A 453 -32.75 -29.02 -21.20
N LEU A 454 -33.38 -28.00 -20.62
CA LEU A 454 -32.84 -26.67 -20.30
C LEU A 454 -32.27 -26.53 -18.89
N MET A 455 -32.20 -27.62 -18.10
CA MET A 455 -31.49 -27.65 -16.82
C MET A 455 -29.97 -27.49 -17.00
N ILE A 456 -29.56 -26.32 -17.45
CA ILE A 456 -28.18 -25.88 -17.60
C ILE A 456 -27.68 -25.51 -16.20
N ILE A 457 -26.48 -25.96 -15.84
CA ILE A 457 -25.90 -25.73 -14.52
C ILE A 457 -25.79 -24.21 -14.26
N GLY A 458 -26.58 -23.72 -13.29
CA GLY A 458 -26.63 -22.31 -12.90
C GLY A 458 -27.84 -21.50 -13.41
N VAL A 459 -28.77 -22.12 -14.16
CA VAL A 459 -30.12 -21.62 -14.44
C VAL A 459 -31.12 -22.54 -13.74
N GLY A 460 -31.98 -22.00 -12.87
CA GLY A 460 -32.94 -22.77 -12.06
C GLY A 460 -34.31 -22.89 -12.73
N GLU A 461 -35.16 -23.79 -12.24
CA GLU A 461 -36.53 -24.00 -12.73
C GLU A 461 -37.33 -22.69 -12.81
N GLU A 462 -37.28 -21.85 -11.77
CA GLU A 462 -37.98 -20.55 -11.78
C GLU A 462 -37.51 -19.60 -12.90
N THR A 463 -36.23 -19.68 -13.29
CA THR A 463 -35.68 -18.89 -14.40
C THR A 463 -36.12 -19.46 -15.75
N ILE A 464 -36.22 -20.78 -15.87
CA ILE A 464 -36.74 -21.45 -17.06
C ILE A 464 -38.23 -21.13 -17.23
N THR A 465 -39.02 -21.18 -16.16
CA THR A 465 -40.43 -20.76 -16.16
C THR A 465 -40.56 -19.29 -16.57
N SER A 466 -39.68 -18.41 -16.09
CA SER A 466 -39.71 -17.00 -16.49
C SER A 466 -39.34 -16.77 -17.97
N LEU A 467 -38.46 -17.61 -18.53
CA LEU A 467 -38.16 -17.61 -19.97
C LEU A 467 -39.33 -18.14 -20.78
N GLU A 468 -39.95 -19.23 -20.34
CA GLU A 468 -41.14 -19.82 -20.97
C GLU A 468 -42.30 -18.83 -20.97
N GLU A 469 -42.62 -18.21 -19.83
CA GLU A 469 -43.65 -17.18 -19.70
C GLU A 469 -43.38 -15.97 -20.60
N PHE A 470 -42.12 -15.54 -20.70
CA PHE A 470 -41.74 -14.39 -21.53
C PHE A 470 -41.89 -14.68 -23.03
N PHE A 471 -41.46 -15.86 -23.48
CA PHE A 471 -41.54 -16.27 -24.90
C PHE A 471 -42.90 -16.86 -25.29
N SER A 472 -43.79 -17.13 -24.33
CA SER A 472 -45.20 -17.48 -24.59
C SER A 472 -46.03 -16.31 -25.10
N ASP A 473 -45.53 -15.09 -24.93
CA ASP A 473 -46.12 -13.86 -25.44
C ASP A 473 -45.50 -13.52 -26.81
N GLU A 474 -46.32 -13.57 -27.85
CA GLU A 474 -45.88 -13.36 -29.24
C GLU A 474 -45.29 -11.96 -29.46
N ASP A 475 -45.79 -10.93 -28.75
CA ASP A 475 -45.29 -9.56 -28.85
C ASP A 475 -43.85 -9.43 -28.32
N ASN A 476 -43.52 -10.19 -27.27
CA ASN A 476 -42.16 -10.22 -26.70
C ASN A 476 -41.18 -10.94 -27.62
N ALA A 477 -41.60 -12.05 -28.24
CA ALA A 477 -40.76 -12.77 -29.21
C ALA A 477 -40.46 -11.89 -30.44
N GLU A 478 -41.46 -11.18 -30.97
CA GLU A 478 -41.30 -10.23 -32.08
C GLU A 478 -40.37 -9.07 -31.70
N MET A 479 -40.57 -8.47 -30.52
CA MET A 479 -39.71 -7.40 -29.99
C MET A 479 -38.22 -7.83 -29.91
N VAL A 480 -37.94 -9.06 -29.47
CA VAL A 480 -36.56 -9.56 -29.36
C VAL A 480 -35.89 -9.63 -30.73
N ASN A 481 -36.60 -10.10 -31.75
CA ASN A 481 -36.09 -10.17 -33.12
C ASN A 481 -35.91 -8.79 -33.76
N ASP A 482 -36.86 -7.89 -33.56
CA ASP A 482 -36.77 -6.51 -34.02
C ASP A 482 -35.55 -5.81 -33.42
N LEU A 483 -35.31 -5.98 -32.13
CA LEU A 483 -34.15 -5.44 -31.44
C LEU A 483 -32.83 -6.06 -31.96
N ALA A 484 -32.80 -7.38 -32.16
CA ALA A 484 -31.63 -8.08 -32.68
C ALA A 484 -31.25 -7.60 -34.09
N SER A 485 -32.24 -7.29 -34.94
CA SER A 485 -32.03 -6.78 -36.30
C SER A 485 -31.27 -5.43 -36.34
N GLN A 486 -31.32 -4.66 -35.25
CA GLN A 486 -30.68 -3.34 -35.15
C GLN A 486 -29.24 -3.40 -34.57
N LEU A 487 -28.77 -4.58 -34.15
CA LEU A 487 -27.53 -4.78 -33.41
C LEU A 487 -26.58 -5.76 -34.11
N LYS A 488 -25.27 -5.59 -33.92
CA LYS A 488 -24.28 -6.61 -34.27
C LYS A 488 -23.98 -7.45 -33.02
N ILE A 489 -24.63 -8.61 -32.92
CA ILE A 489 -24.46 -9.52 -31.79
C ILE A 489 -23.25 -10.44 -32.04
N GLU A 490 -22.21 -10.28 -31.24
CA GLU A 490 -21.01 -11.13 -31.32
C GLU A 490 -21.30 -12.51 -30.74
N SER A 491 -21.05 -13.54 -31.56
CA SER A 491 -21.00 -14.93 -31.11
C SER A 491 -19.89 -15.11 -30.07
N VAL A 492 -20.13 -15.97 -29.09
CA VAL A 492 -19.14 -16.33 -28.08
C VAL A 492 -18.04 -17.15 -28.75
N SER A 493 -16.91 -16.52 -29.06
CA SER A 493 -15.71 -17.22 -29.53
C SER A 493 -15.15 -18.06 -28.39
N THR A 494 -15.12 -19.37 -28.56
CA THR A 494 -14.35 -20.24 -27.67
C THR A 494 -12.88 -19.94 -27.86
N ASN A 495 -12.27 -19.22 -26.92
CA ASN A 495 -10.88 -19.54 -26.62
C ASN A 495 -10.91 -20.98 -26.11
N THR A 496 -10.54 -21.93 -26.96
CA THR A 496 -10.10 -23.26 -26.53
C THR A 496 -8.79 -23.10 -25.79
N SER A 497 -8.84 -22.47 -24.62
CA SER A 497 -7.91 -22.79 -23.55
C SER A 497 -8.40 -24.10 -22.95
N SER A 498 -7.53 -25.10 -22.93
CA SER A 498 -7.67 -26.38 -22.21
C SER A 498 -7.73 -26.15 -20.69
N SER A 499 -8.69 -25.33 -20.25
CA SER A 499 -8.84 -24.90 -18.88
C SER A 499 -9.64 -25.94 -18.10
N PRO A 500 -9.13 -26.44 -16.96
CA PRO A 500 -9.85 -27.39 -16.11
C PRO A 500 -11.15 -26.82 -15.51
N PHE A 501 -11.39 -25.50 -15.65
CA PHE A 501 -12.57 -24.81 -15.11
C PHE A 501 -13.70 -24.64 -16.13
N ASN A 502 -13.49 -25.03 -17.38
CA ASN A 502 -14.50 -24.84 -18.43
C ASN A 502 -15.80 -25.61 -18.12
N GLY A 503 -16.92 -24.89 -17.99
CA GLY A 503 -18.23 -25.44 -17.65
C GLY A 503 -18.41 -25.84 -16.18
N LYS A 504 -17.44 -25.55 -15.30
CA LYS A 504 -17.47 -25.92 -13.88
C LYS A 504 -17.99 -24.79 -13.01
N THR A 505 -18.79 -25.12 -11.99
CA THR A 505 -19.42 -24.14 -11.08
C THR A 505 -18.49 -23.78 -9.92
N VAL A 506 -18.14 -22.50 -9.78
CA VAL A 506 -17.17 -22.01 -8.80
C VAL A 506 -17.78 -20.98 -7.84
N VAL A 507 -17.80 -21.24 -6.54
CA VAL A 507 -18.28 -20.29 -5.51
C VAL A 507 -17.11 -19.64 -4.80
N PHE A 508 -17.15 -18.33 -4.55
CA PHE A 508 -16.14 -17.63 -3.74
C PHE A 508 -16.67 -17.33 -2.33
N THR A 509 -15.85 -17.56 -1.29
CA THR A 509 -16.13 -17.21 0.11
C THR A 509 -14.88 -16.63 0.77
N GLY A 510 -15.01 -15.71 1.75
CA GLY A 510 -13.86 -15.04 2.40
C GLY A 510 -13.17 -13.97 1.52
N LYS A 511 -12.28 -13.15 2.11
CA LYS A 511 -11.54 -12.10 1.40
C LYS A 511 -10.35 -12.71 0.65
N LEU A 512 -10.22 -12.45 -0.64
CA LEU A 512 -9.12 -13.01 -1.45
C LEU A 512 -7.86 -12.16 -1.24
N SER A 513 -6.70 -12.82 -1.12
CA SER A 513 -5.44 -12.17 -0.69
C SER A 513 -4.52 -11.73 -1.85
N LYS A 514 -4.72 -12.28 -3.06
CA LYS A 514 -3.89 -11.99 -4.25
C LYS A 514 -4.55 -11.06 -5.28
N MET A 515 -5.86 -10.93 -5.24
CA MET A 515 -6.63 -10.12 -6.18
C MET A 515 -8.00 -9.79 -5.57
N GLU A 516 -8.64 -8.74 -6.08
CA GLU A 516 -9.97 -8.38 -5.61
C GLU A 516 -11.00 -9.44 -6.01
N ARG A 517 -12.06 -9.62 -5.20
CA ARG A 517 -13.07 -10.66 -5.47
C ARG A 517 -13.67 -10.53 -6.87
N ASN A 518 -13.92 -9.31 -7.31
CA ASN A 518 -14.48 -9.04 -8.64
C ASN A 518 -13.49 -9.41 -9.76
N GLU A 519 -12.18 -9.24 -9.52
CA GLU A 519 -11.13 -9.63 -10.47
C GLU A 519 -11.01 -11.16 -10.55
N ALA A 520 -11.07 -11.86 -9.41
CA ALA A 520 -11.06 -13.32 -9.38
C ALA A 520 -12.28 -13.93 -10.06
N GLN A 521 -13.45 -13.31 -9.89
CA GLN A 521 -14.67 -13.72 -10.57
C GLN A 521 -14.54 -13.50 -12.08
N ALA A 522 -14.05 -12.33 -12.51
CA ALA A 522 -13.81 -12.05 -13.93
C ALA A 522 -12.77 -12.99 -14.55
N LEU A 523 -11.70 -13.32 -13.82
CA LEU A 523 -10.68 -14.27 -14.26
C LEU A 523 -11.25 -15.69 -14.40
N MET A 524 -11.99 -16.16 -13.40
CA MET A 524 -12.62 -17.48 -13.43
C MET A 524 -13.63 -17.61 -14.57
N GLU A 525 -14.39 -16.54 -14.81
CA GLU A 525 -15.30 -16.46 -15.97
C GLU A 525 -14.54 -16.42 -17.30
N SER A 526 -13.39 -15.76 -17.37
CA SER A 526 -12.52 -15.75 -18.57
C SER A 526 -11.91 -17.12 -18.89
N LEU A 527 -11.80 -17.99 -17.88
CA LEU A 527 -11.31 -19.37 -17.99
C LEU A 527 -12.44 -20.38 -18.28
N GLY A 528 -13.66 -19.91 -18.51
CA GLY A 528 -14.83 -20.74 -18.84
C GLY A 528 -15.63 -21.26 -17.64
N GLY A 529 -15.31 -20.83 -16.42
CA GLY A 529 -16.00 -21.23 -15.19
C GLY A 529 -17.31 -20.46 -14.94
N ILE A 530 -18.28 -21.12 -14.30
CA ILE A 530 -19.60 -20.57 -13.95
C ILE A 530 -19.57 -20.09 -12.49
N VAL A 531 -19.52 -18.78 -12.25
CA VAL A 531 -19.34 -18.23 -10.90
C VAL A 531 -20.65 -18.21 -10.10
N SER A 532 -20.66 -18.85 -8.93
CA SER A 532 -21.81 -18.94 -8.03
C SER A 532 -21.78 -18.09 -6.75
N SER A 533 -22.93 -17.48 -6.42
CA SER A 533 -23.11 -16.66 -5.21
C SER A 533 -23.52 -17.48 -4.00
N SER A 534 -24.02 -18.70 -4.21
CA SER A 534 -24.46 -19.64 -3.17
C SER A 534 -23.91 -21.04 -3.44
N VAL A 535 -23.66 -21.79 -2.36
CA VAL A 535 -23.23 -23.18 -2.42
C VAL A 535 -24.45 -24.10 -2.50
N SER A 536 -24.39 -25.04 -3.44
CA SER A 536 -25.43 -26.03 -3.74
C SER A 536 -24.79 -27.40 -4.07
N PRO A 537 -25.58 -28.49 -4.13
CA PRO A 537 -25.07 -29.81 -4.55
C PRO A 537 -24.45 -29.84 -5.96
N LYS A 538 -24.77 -28.86 -6.81
CA LYS A 538 -24.21 -28.70 -8.17
C LYS A 538 -22.93 -27.84 -8.21
N THR A 539 -22.41 -27.44 -7.05
CA THR A 539 -21.16 -26.66 -7.00
C THR A 539 -19.97 -27.59 -7.22
N ASP A 540 -19.14 -27.31 -8.22
CA ASP A 540 -17.94 -28.12 -8.52
C ASP A 540 -16.75 -27.67 -7.67
N PHE A 541 -16.58 -26.36 -7.45
CA PHE A 541 -15.46 -25.79 -6.71
C PHE A 541 -15.89 -24.67 -5.75
N LEU A 542 -15.34 -24.65 -4.53
CA LEU A 542 -15.45 -23.50 -3.61
C LEU A 542 -14.08 -22.85 -3.39
N VAL A 543 -13.87 -21.63 -3.86
CA VAL A 543 -12.68 -20.81 -3.61
C VAL A 543 -12.79 -20.08 -2.27
N VAL A 544 -11.89 -20.41 -1.34
CA VAL A 544 -11.91 -19.95 0.05
C VAL A 544 -10.79 -18.94 0.31
N GLY A 545 -11.16 -17.69 0.61
CA GLY A 545 -10.28 -16.61 1.10
C GLY A 545 -10.34 -16.43 2.62
N GLU A 546 -9.65 -15.41 3.12
CA GLU A 546 -9.52 -15.07 4.54
C GLU A 546 -10.89 -14.88 5.21
N LYS A 547 -11.05 -15.45 6.41
CA LYS A 547 -12.30 -15.42 7.20
C LYS A 547 -13.53 -15.91 6.42
N PRO A 548 -13.56 -17.18 6.01
CA PRO A 548 -14.68 -17.71 5.24
C PRO A 548 -15.96 -17.76 6.10
N GLY A 549 -17.04 -17.18 5.57
CA GLY A 549 -18.32 -17.04 6.28
C GLY A 549 -19.21 -18.28 6.20
N SER A 550 -20.52 -18.08 6.36
CA SER A 550 -21.56 -19.13 6.37
C SER A 550 -21.58 -20.06 5.14
N LYS A 551 -21.06 -19.62 3.99
CA LYS A 551 -20.98 -20.40 2.75
C LYS A 551 -19.98 -21.57 2.83
N TYR A 552 -18.91 -21.42 3.61
CA TYR A 552 -17.94 -22.49 3.81
C TYR A 552 -18.54 -23.63 4.64
N LYS A 553 -19.25 -23.29 5.73
CA LYS A 553 -19.96 -24.28 6.55
C LYS A 553 -20.97 -25.09 5.71
N LYS A 554 -21.75 -24.39 4.87
CA LYS A 554 -22.72 -25.02 3.96
C LYS A 554 -22.07 -25.93 2.90
N ALA A 555 -20.86 -25.62 2.44
CA ALA A 555 -20.12 -26.46 1.49
C ALA A 555 -19.57 -27.74 2.11
N VAL A 556 -19.12 -27.66 3.37
CA VAL A 556 -18.67 -28.80 4.16
C VAL A 556 -19.82 -29.79 4.40
N GLU A 557 -21.02 -29.28 4.71
CA GLU A 557 -22.22 -30.11 4.89
C GLU A 557 -22.69 -30.83 3.62
N LEU A 558 -22.46 -30.23 2.45
CA LEU A 558 -22.90 -30.75 1.15
C LEU A 558 -21.84 -31.59 0.42
N GLY A 559 -20.65 -31.79 1.00
CA GLY A 559 -19.56 -32.56 0.39
C GLY A 559 -19.00 -31.94 -0.90
N THR A 560 -19.19 -30.64 -1.09
CA THR A 560 -18.71 -29.89 -2.26
C THR A 560 -17.19 -29.79 -2.27
N LEU A 561 -16.54 -30.02 -3.43
CA LEU A 561 -15.07 -29.90 -3.56
C LEU A 561 -14.63 -28.46 -3.23
N ALA A 562 -14.01 -28.27 -2.07
CA ALA A 562 -13.49 -26.98 -1.68
C ALA A 562 -12.10 -26.78 -2.30
N MET A 563 -11.97 -25.86 -3.26
CA MET A 563 -10.69 -25.22 -3.58
C MET A 563 -10.31 -24.25 -2.45
N ALA A 564 -9.96 -24.85 -1.32
CA ALA A 564 -8.94 -24.30 -0.46
C ALA A 564 -7.69 -24.03 -1.34
N LEU A 565 -7.16 -22.80 -1.35
CA LEU A 565 -6.01 -22.40 -2.20
C LEU A 565 -4.77 -23.31 -2.06
N SER A 566 -4.72 -24.17 -1.05
CA SER A 566 -3.95 -25.41 -0.97
C SER A 566 -4.60 -26.29 0.11
N LYS A 567 -4.65 -27.62 -0.06
CA LYS A 567 -5.06 -28.54 1.03
C LYS A 567 -3.98 -28.60 2.11
N PHE A 568 -2.72 -28.55 1.69
CA PHE A 568 -1.55 -28.67 2.55
C PHE A 568 -0.92 -27.30 2.82
N LEU A 569 -0.42 -27.11 4.04
CA LEU A 569 0.36 -25.95 4.45
C LEU A 569 1.78 -25.99 3.86
N ASN A 570 2.43 -24.84 3.73
CA ASN A 570 3.79 -24.72 3.20
C ASN A 570 4.80 -25.41 4.14
N PRO A 571 5.54 -26.44 3.70
CA PRO A 571 6.49 -27.18 4.55
C PRO A 571 7.78 -26.43 4.85
N LYS A 572 8.05 -25.32 4.15
CA LYS A 572 9.29 -24.54 4.28
C LYS A 572 9.23 -23.51 5.41
N LEU A 573 8.07 -23.29 6.03
CA LEU A 573 7.98 -22.43 7.20
C LEU A 573 8.51 -23.15 8.45
N ASP A 574 9.17 -22.41 9.33
CA ASP A 574 9.72 -22.94 10.57
C ASP A 574 8.71 -23.75 11.40
N LEU A 575 7.49 -23.22 11.54
CA LEU A 575 6.42 -23.85 12.33
C LEU A 575 5.99 -25.21 11.77
N THR A 576 5.76 -25.29 10.45
CA THR A 576 5.31 -26.52 9.77
C THR A 576 6.46 -27.51 9.64
N PHE A 577 7.66 -27.03 9.29
CA PHE A 577 8.87 -27.84 9.22
C PHE A 577 9.15 -28.54 10.55
N LYS A 578 9.15 -27.80 11.67
CA LYS A 578 9.33 -28.36 13.01
C LYS A 578 8.21 -29.31 13.41
N LYS A 579 6.97 -29.08 12.99
CA LYS A 579 5.88 -30.01 13.27
C LYS A 579 6.10 -31.35 12.58
N VAL A 580 6.51 -31.34 11.31
CA VAL A 580 6.76 -32.55 10.51
C VAL A 580 8.03 -33.28 10.97
N PHE A 581 9.14 -32.57 11.18
CA PHE A 581 10.46 -33.19 11.39
C PHE A 581 11.02 -33.07 12.81
N GLY A 582 10.49 -32.17 13.64
CA GLY A 582 11.06 -31.81 14.94
C GLY A 582 10.25 -32.28 16.15
N THR A 583 9.27 -33.19 15.98
CA THR A 583 8.43 -33.68 17.09
C THR A 583 8.66 -35.17 17.36
N GLU A 584 8.56 -35.55 18.63
CA GLU A 584 8.66 -36.94 19.10
C GLU A 584 7.68 -37.88 18.37
N LYS A 585 6.45 -37.42 18.12
CA LYS A 585 5.41 -38.16 17.39
C LYS A 585 5.85 -38.53 15.97
N ASN A 586 6.61 -37.66 15.31
CA ASN A 586 6.93 -37.75 13.89
C ASN A 586 8.39 -38.19 13.62
N LYS A 587 9.10 -38.74 14.61
CA LYS A 587 10.50 -39.21 14.49
C LYS A 587 10.75 -40.11 13.28
N ASN A 588 9.81 -41.02 12.97
CA ASN A 588 9.94 -41.94 11.84
C ASN A 588 9.99 -41.21 10.48
N ILE A 589 9.33 -40.05 10.36
CA ILE A 589 9.37 -39.21 9.16
C ILE A 589 10.79 -38.64 9.01
N LEU A 590 11.36 -38.12 10.09
CA LEU A 590 12.73 -37.59 10.10
C LEU A 590 13.77 -38.69 9.81
N ILE A 591 13.67 -39.84 10.48
CA ILE A 591 14.58 -40.97 10.28
C ILE A 591 14.59 -41.40 8.82
N HIS A 592 13.41 -41.52 8.21
CA HIS A 592 13.29 -41.89 6.81
C HIS A 592 13.92 -40.84 5.89
N PHE A 593 13.65 -39.55 6.12
CA PHE A 593 14.27 -38.46 5.37
C PHE A 593 15.81 -38.49 5.48
N LEU A 594 16.35 -38.67 6.69
CA LEU A 594 17.80 -38.74 6.95
C LEU A 594 18.46 -39.92 6.23
N ASN A 595 17.86 -41.11 6.31
CA ASN A 595 18.39 -42.28 5.61
C ASN A 595 18.41 -42.10 4.09
N ASP A 596 17.35 -41.50 3.52
CA ASP A 596 17.28 -41.23 2.08
C ASP A 596 18.31 -40.19 1.62
N ILE A 597 18.43 -39.05 2.33
CA ILE A 597 19.32 -37.96 1.90
C ILE A 597 20.80 -38.30 2.10
N LEU A 598 21.13 -39.10 3.12
CA LEU A 598 22.49 -39.56 3.38
C LEU A 598 22.84 -40.86 2.65
N GLY A 599 21.86 -41.52 2.02
CA GLY A 599 22.03 -42.81 1.36
C GLY A 599 22.35 -43.96 2.32
N PHE A 600 21.94 -43.84 3.58
CA PHE A 600 22.20 -44.86 4.60
C PHE A 600 21.30 -46.07 4.40
N THR A 601 21.93 -47.23 4.22
CA THR A 601 21.26 -48.51 3.98
C THR A 601 21.97 -49.62 4.75
N GLY A 602 21.28 -50.73 5.01
CA GLY A 602 21.87 -51.86 5.72
C GLY A 602 22.30 -51.50 7.14
N ILE A 603 23.59 -51.72 7.47
CA ILE A 603 24.12 -51.55 8.83
C ILE A 603 24.21 -50.09 9.29
N ASP A 604 24.29 -49.15 8.34
CA ASP A 604 24.39 -47.71 8.61
C ASP A 604 23.02 -47.02 8.74
N THR A 605 21.92 -47.78 8.58
CA THR A 605 20.55 -47.26 8.63
C THR A 605 20.21 -46.75 10.02
N ILE A 606 19.82 -45.49 10.12
CA ILE A 606 19.32 -44.86 11.35
C ILE A 606 18.01 -45.58 11.73
N GLN A 607 17.97 -46.13 12.94
CA GLN A 607 16.78 -46.79 13.50
C GLN A 607 16.03 -45.89 14.49
N GLU A 608 16.76 -45.00 15.15
CA GLU A 608 16.23 -44.16 16.21
C GLU A 608 17.00 -42.83 16.26
N VAL A 609 16.31 -41.77 16.69
CA VAL A 609 16.90 -40.46 16.96
C VAL A 609 16.43 -39.90 18.30
N GLU A 610 17.32 -39.19 18.98
CA GLU A 610 17.04 -38.40 20.17
C GLU A 610 17.18 -36.91 19.82
N PHE A 611 16.12 -36.12 20.01
CA PHE A 611 16.16 -34.67 19.78
C PHE A 611 16.98 -33.98 20.88
N LEU A 612 17.86 -33.07 20.46
CA LEU A 612 18.66 -32.23 21.34
C LEU A 612 18.11 -30.81 21.34
N SER A 613 18.58 -29.97 22.28
CA SER A 613 18.21 -28.55 22.29
C SER A 613 18.65 -27.87 21.00
N THR A 614 17.69 -27.24 20.31
CA THR A 614 17.95 -26.41 19.13
C THR A 614 18.65 -25.10 19.47
N TYR A 615 18.60 -24.68 20.74
CA TYR A 615 19.34 -23.55 21.27
C TYR A 615 20.76 -23.98 21.61
N MET A 616 21.71 -23.44 20.85
CA MET A 616 23.13 -23.55 21.10
C MET A 616 23.63 -22.27 21.77
N ASP A 617 23.39 -22.19 23.09
CA ASP A 617 23.75 -21.03 23.92
C ASP A 617 25.24 -20.69 23.87
N PRO A 618 25.60 -19.40 23.81
CA PRO A 618 26.98 -18.98 23.75
C PRO A 618 27.72 -19.29 25.06
N GLU A 619 29.01 -19.63 24.97
CA GLU A 619 29.84 -19.88 26.16
C GLU A 619 30.16 -18.58 26.92
N VAL A 620 30.23 -17.46 26.19
CA VAL A 620 30.36 -16.10 26.72
C VAL A 620 29.14 -15.29 26.30
N ALA A 621 28.52 -14.54 27.23
CA ALA A 621 27.28 -13.79 26.95
C ALA A 621 27.38 -12.78 25.78
N SER A 622 28.60 -12.39 25.37
CA SER A 622 28.85 -11.53 24.21
C SER A 622 28.73 -12.24 22.86
N ASP A 623 28.78 -13.58 22.82
CA ASP A 623 28.79 -14.32 21.57
C ASP A 623 27.38 -14.53 21.03
N LYS A 624 27.29 -14.70 19.71
CA LYS A 624 26.01 -14.93 19.04
C LYS A 624 25.43 -16.29 19.45
N GLN A 625 24.24 -16.28 20.03
CA GLN A 625 23.43 -17.47 20.24
C GLN A 625 23.09 -18.09 18.88
N SER A 626 23.31 -19.40 18.73
CA SER A 626 22.97 -20.14 17.52
C SER A 626 21.68 -20.91 17.77
N ILE A 627 20.71 -20.80 16.88
CA ILE A 627 19.45 -21.55 16.93
C ILE A 627 19.30 -22.24 15.58
N VAL A 628 18.97 -23.53 15.62
CA VAL A 628 18.75 -24.38 14.43
C VAL A 628 17.33 -24.90 14.40
N ASP A 629 16.84 -25.34 13.24
CA ASP A 629 15.46 -25.83 13.15
C ASP A 629 15.26 -27.19 13.82
N VAL A 630 16.16 -28.14 13.53
CA VAL A 630 16.18 -29.46 14.18
C VAL A 630 17.62 -29.86 14.50
N LEU A 631 17.82 -30.34 15.72
CA LEU A 631 19.05 -30.97 16.16
C LEU A 631 18.73 -32.32 16.78
N CYS A 632 19.35 -33.40 16.30
CA CYS A 632 19.20 -34.72 16.91
C CYS A 632 20.50 -35.52 16.84
N LYS A 633 20.52 -36.65 17.56
CA LYS A 633 21.56 -37.67 17.45
C LYS A 633 20.94 -39.05 17.26
N ASP A 634 21.66 -39.98 16.64
CA ASP A 634 21.26 -41.38 16.55
C ASP A 634 21.85 -42.25 17.67
N SER A 635 21.57 -43.55 17.63
CA SER A 635 22.09 -44.56 18.56
C SER A 635 23.61 -44.78 18.47
N SER A 636 24.22 -44.43 17.34
CA SER A 636 25.69 -44.46 17.14
C SER A 636 26.37 -43.20 17.67
N GLY A 637 25.59 -42.19 18.05
CA GLY A 637 26.03 -40.89 18.55
C GLY A 637 26.31 -39.87 17.46
N PHE A 638 26.08 -40.17 16.18
CA PHE A 638 26.18 -39.18 15.11
C PHE A 638 25.15 -38.08 15.32
N ARG A 639 25.53 -36.84 15.02
CA ARG A 639 24.66 -35.66 15.18
C ARG A 639 24.19 -35.13 13.84
N TYR A 640 22.93 -34.75 13.76
CA TYR A 640 22.28 -34.23 12.58
C TYR A 640 21.76 -32.83 12.88
N VAL A 641 22.31 -31.83 12.20
CA VAL A 641 21.89 -30.43 12.23
C VAL A 641 21.10 -30.17 10.96
N ILE A 642 19.81 -29.84 11.08
CA ILE A 642 18.94 -29.66 9.92
C ILE A 642 18.36 -28.25 9.93
N GLU A 643 18.42 -27.58 8.78
CA GLU A 643 18.02 -26.19 8.59
C GLU A 643 17.15 -26.01 7.34
N MET A 644 16.07 -25.24 7.47
CA MET A 644 15.20 -24.80 6.38
C MET A 644 15.43 -23.30 6.11
N GLN A 645 15.94 -22.98 4.93
CA GLN A 645 16.33 -21.61 4.57
C GLN A 645 15.44 -21.02 3.48
N LEU A 646 14.49 -20.18 3.88
CA LEU A 646 13.56 -19.46 2.99
C LEU A 646 14.16 -18.23 2.31
N ALA A 647 14.98 -17.45 3.02
CA ALA A 647 15.53 -16.18 2.52
C ALA A 647 17.00 -16.33 2.12
N ARG A 648 17.45 -15.59 1.10
CA ARG A 648 18.87 -15.57 0.74
C ARG A 648 19.69 -14.75 1.75
N ASP A 649 20.28 -15.44 2.73
CA ASP A 649 21.24 -14.83 3.66
C ASP A 649 22.66 -14.87 3.06
N ARG A 650 23.33 -13.73 2.98
CA ARG A 650 24.73 -13.68 2.50
C ARG A 650 25.63 -14.37 3.52
N GLY A 651 26.31 -15.44 3.12
CA GLY A 651 27.21 -16.19 4.00
C GLY A 651 26.54 -17.34 4.74
N PHE A 652 25.38 -17.81 4.28
CA PHE A 652 24.71 -18.99 4.85
C PHE A 652 25.63 -20.22 4.87
N GLU A 653 26.48 -20.40 3.86
CA GLU A 653 27.49 -21.46 3.78
C GLU A 653 28.52 -21.39 4.93
N LYS A 654 28.84 -20.17 5.40
CA LYS A 654 29.72 -19.97 6.56
C LYS A 654 28.97 -20.23 7.86
N ARG A 655 27.67 -19.88 7.92
CA ARG A 655 26.80 -20.17 9.07
C ARG A 655 26.61 -21.67 9.26
N ALA A 656 26.46 -22.41 8.17
CA ALA A 656 26.41 -23.87 8.18
C ALA A 656 27.66 -24.47 8.84
N GLN A 657 28.85 -24.02 8.43
CA GLN A 657 30.12 -24.44 9.03
C GLN A 657 30.21 -24.10 10.52
N LEU A 658 29.79 -22.90 10.91
CA LEU A 658 29.76 -22.48 12.32
C LEU A 658 28.83 -23.36 13.17
N TYR A 659 27.63 -23.67 12.65
CA TYR A 659 26.63 -24.45 13.36
C TYR A 659 27.07 -25.90 13.52
N ALA A 660 27.61 -26.50 12.46
CA ALA A 660 28.22 -27.82 12.52
C ALA A 660 29.35 -27.86 13.55
N ALA A 661 30.27 -26.87 13.54
CA ALA A 661 31.37 -26.81 14.50
C ALA A 661 30.90 -26.69 15.95
N LYS A 662 29.85 -25.90 16.22
CA LYS A 662 29.23 -25.81 17.56
C LYS A 662 28.55 -27.11 17.97
N ALA A 663 27.88 -27.79 17.04
CA ALA A 663 27.28 -29.09 17.31
C ALA A 663 28.36 -30.15 17.60
N TYR A 664 29.53 -30.05 16.95
CA TYR A 664 30.66 -30.94 17.17
C TYR A 664 31.32 -30.70 18.53
N SER A 665 31.62 -29.45 18.89
CA SER A 665 32.30 -29.12 20.15
C SER A 665 31.48 -29.46 21.40
N ARG A 666 30.15 -29.46 21.30
CA ARG A 666 29.22 -29.76 22.41
C ARG A 666 28.96 -31.25 22.62
N GLN A 667 29.74 -32.12 22.00
CA GLN A 667 29.63 -33.56 22.20
C GLN A 667 30.22 -34.01 23.53
N VAL A 668 31.28 -33.33 23.98
CA VAL A 668 32.08 -33.74 25.12
C VAL A 668 32.18 -32.58 26.11
N GLY A 669 31.90 -32.87 27.38
CA GLY A 669 32.02 -31.89 28.46
C GLY A 669 33.47 -31.72 28.95
N LYS A 670 33.66 -30.88 29.97
CA LYS A 670 34.98 -30.64 30.56
C LYS A 670 35.59 -31.95 31.09
N GLY A 671 36.71 -32.37 30.52
CA GLY A 671 37.47 -33.57 30.93
C GLY A 671 37.11 -34.87 30.19
N GLY A 672 36.30 -34.84 29.13
CA GLY A 672 36.11 -36.01 28.27
C GLY A 672 37.15 -36.15 27.16
N GLU A 673 37.21 -37.33 26.55
CA GLU A 673 38.23 -37.70 25.57
C GLU A 673 37.83 -37.30 24.14
N TYR A 674 38.76 -36.73 23.37
CA TYR A 674 38.48 -36.33 21.98
C TYR A 674 38.19 -37.51 21.04
N ILE A 675 38.62 -38.72 21.40
CA ILE A 675 38.36 -39.95 20.62
C ILE A 675 36.88 -40.34 20.60
N ASP A 676 36.08 -39.81 21.53
CA ASP A 676 34.65 -40.09 21.63
C ASP A 676 33.79 -39.19 20.73
N LEU A 677 34.41 -38.19 20.07
CA LEU A 677 33.72 -37.30 19.13
C LEU A 677 33.16 -38.10 17.95
N LYS A 678 31.89 -37.82 17.63
CA LYS A 678 31.17 -38.44 16.52
C LYS A 678 30.95 -37.45 15.39
N THR A 679 30.73 -37.99 14.20
CA THR A 679 30.45 -37.23 12.99
C THR A 679 29.22 -36.33 13.14
N VAL A 680 29.32 -35.13 12.59
CA VAL A 680 28.24 -34.16 12.45
C VAL A 680 27.86 -34.05 10.97
N PHE A 681 26.59 -34.33 10.69
CA PHE A 681 25.95 -34.10 9.41
C PHE A 681 25.16 -32.80 9.48
N PHE A 682 25.49 -31.85 8.62
CA PHE A 682 24.73 -30.62 8.46
C PHE A 682 23.90 -30.72 7.17
N ILE A 683 22.59 -30.58 7.26
CA ILE A 683 21.66 -30.75 6.16
C ILE A 683 20.85 -29.46 6.02
N ALA A 684 20.99 -28.76 4.91
CA ALA A 684 20.20 -27.56 4.63
C ALA A 684 19.28 -27.77 3.44
N ILE A 685 18.01 -27.46 3.63
CA ILE A 685 17.03 -27.33 2.55
C ILE A 685 16.83 -25.84 2.29
N SER A 686 17.11 -25.38 1.08
CA SER A 686 17.05 -23.97 0.72
C SER A 686 16.09 -23.71 -0.42
N ASP A 687 15.26 -22.70 -0.26
CA ASP A 687 14.40 -22.14 -1.31
C ASP A 687 15.14 -21.12 -2.19
N ASN A 688 16.47 -21.07 -2.10
CA ASN A 688 17.34 -20.16 -2.82
C ASN A 688 18.51 -20.91 -3.46
N THR A 689 19.12 -20.27 -4.46
CA THR A 689 20.38 -20.73 -5.05
C THR A 689 21.55 -20.22 -4.23
N LEU A 690 22.26 -21.16 -3.59
CA LEU A 690 23.44 -20.96 -2.74
C LEU A 690 24.74 -21.11 -3.54
N PHE A 691 24.80 -22.13 -4.40
CA PHE A 691 25.99 -22.45 -5.19
C PHE A 691 25.79 -22.17 -6.68
N PRO A 692 26.88 -22.05 -7.48
CA PRO A 692 26.80 -21.89 -8.93
C PRO A 692 25.91 -22.94 -9.64
N GLU A 693 25.48 -22.66 -10.87
CA GLU A 693 24.53 -23.50 -11.62
C GLU A 693 25.06 -24.90 -11.94
N GLU A 694 26.38 -25.06 -12.07
CA GLU A 694 27.03 -26.36 -12.28
C GLU A 694 26.93 -27.32 -11.09
N VAL A 695 26.59 -26.82 -9.90
CA VAL A 695 26.33 -27.64 -8.73
C VAL A 695 24.89 -28.11 -8.76
N GLU A 696 24.68 -29.43 -8.72
CA GLU A 696 23.35 -30.04 -8.73
C GLU A 696 22.45 -29.59 -7.57
N TYR A 697 21.15 -29.84 -7.70
CA TYR A 697 20.15 -29.48 -6.71
C TYR A 697 20.33 -30.18 -5.35
N ILE A 698 21.07 -31.29 -5.29
CA ILE A 698 21.59 -31.88 -4.06
C ILE A 698 23.11 -31.91 -4.18
N SER A 699 23.81 -31.35 -3.20
CA SER A 699 25.27 -31.37 -3.17
C SER A 699 25.80 -31.78 -1.80
N THR A 700 26.82 -32.66 -1.81
CA THR A 700 27.46 -33.18 -0.60
C THR A 700 28.92 -32.73 -0.55
N HIS A 701 29.29 -32.05 0.53
CA HIS A 701 30.59 -31.45 0.74
C HIS A 701 31.28 -32.08 1.94
N ASN A 702 32.55 -32.45 1.77
CA ASN A 702 33.39 -33.06 2.80
C ASN A 702 34.75 -32.36 2.81
N ILE A 703 35.48 -32.45 3.93
CA ILE A 703 36.82 -31.88 4.05
C ILE A 703 37.83 -32.78 3.34
N ARG A 704 38.66 -32.22 2.45
CA ARG A 704 39.63 -33.01 1.67
C ARG A 704 41.04 -32.42 1.74
N ASP A 705 42.03 -33.29 1.67
CA ASP A 705 43.41 -32.88 1.45
C ASP A 705 43.57 -32.30 0.04
N ILE A 706 44.22 -31.14 -0.05
CA ILE A 706 44.34 -30.38 -1.31
C ILE A 706 45.20 -31.14 -2.34
N LYS A 707 46.18 -31.95 -1.90
CA LYS A 707 47.13 -32.61 -2.80
C LYS A 707 46.68 -33.99 -3.23
N THR A 708 46.16 -34.79 -2.31
CA THR A 708 45.77 -36.19 -2.56
C THR A 708 44.28 -36.33 -2.85
N ASN A 709 43.48 -35.28 -2.62
CA ASN A 709 42.03 -35.34 -2.62
C ASN A 709 41.46 -36.36 -1.60
N GLY A 710 42.28 -36.77 -0.63
CA GLY A 710 41.93 -37.77 0.39
C GLY A 710 41.01 -37.19 1.48
N HIS A 711 40.08 -38.02 1.96
CA HIS A 711 39.12 -37.68 3.02
C HIS A 711 39.61 -38.18 4.38
N TYR A 712 40.51 -37.42 5.02
CA TYR A 712 41.10 -37.79 6.32
C TYR A 712 40.37 -37.19 7.53
N LEU A 713 39.76 -36.01 7.37
CA LEU A 713 38.95 -35.35 8.38
C LEU A 713 37.47 -35.62 8.11
N LYS A 714 36.98 -36.75 8.63
CA LYS A 714 35.69 -37.35 8.24
C LYS A 714 34.48 -36.92 9.07
N ASP A 715 34.71 -36.12 10.10
CA ASP A 715 33.70 -35.84 11.11
C ASP A 715 32.73 -34.72 10.73
N PHE A 716 32.90 -34.11 9.56
CA PHE A 716 31.99 -33.11 9.01
C PHE A 716 31.55 -33.48 7.60
N GLN A 717 30.23 -33.56 7.42
CA GLN A 717 29.60 -33.66 6.12
C GLN A 717 28.49 -32.63 6.01
N PHE A 718 28.46 -31.90 4.89
CA PHE A 718 27.43 -30.91 4.61
C PHE A 718 26.63 -31.33 3.38
N VAL A 719 25.31 -31.39 3.51
CA VAL A 719 24.39 -31.67 2.41
C VAL A 719 23.50 -30.46 2.20
N PHE A 720 23.44 -29.95 0.98
CA PHE A 720 22.58 -28.84 0.61
C PHE A 720 21.58 -29.29 -0.46
N ILE A 721 20.30 -29.04 -0.21
CA ILE A 721 19.19 -29.23 -1.16
C ILE A 721 18.75 -27.84 -1.62
N GLU A 722 19.03 -27.47 -2.86
CA GLU A 722 18.65 -26.20 -3.48
C GLU A 722 17.37 -26.39 -4.31
N LEU A 723 16.21 -26.18 -3.69
CA LEU A 723 14.90 -26.41 -4.31
C LEU A 723 14.69 -25.67 -5.64
N PRO A 724 15.21 -24.44 -5.87
CA PRO A 724 15.08 -23.78 -7.18
C PRO A 724 15.71 -24.58 -8.32
N LYS A 725 16.79 -25.34 -8.06
CA LYS A 725 17.48 -26.18 -9.06
C LYS A 725 16.75 -27.50 -9.36
N PHE A 726 15.82 -27.91 -8.50
CA PHE A 726 15.00 -29.11 -8.72
C PHE A 726 13.93 -28.87 -9.79
N ALA A 727 14.15 -29.37 -11.01
CA ALA A 727 13.33 -29.04 -12.19
C ALA A 727 12.02 -29.84 -12.32
N LYS A 728 11.95 -31.04 -11.74
CA LYS A 728 10.78 -31.94 -11.86
C LYS A 728 9.58 -31.32 -11.13
N ASN A 729 8.43 -31.26 -11.79
CA ASN A 729 7.22 -30.56 -11.30
C ASN A 729 5.93 -31.38 -11.38
N LYS A 730 6.03 -32.67 -11.75
CA LYS A 730 4.91 -33.61 -11.69
C LYS A 730 5.31 -34.93 -11.05
N VAL A 731 4.37 -35.63 -10.42
CA VAL A 731 4.64 -36.86 -9.67
C VAL A 731 5.14 -38.00 -10.56
N GLU A 732 4.66 -38.09 -11.81
CA GLU A 732 5.10 -39.09 -12.78
C GLU A 732 6.57 -38.98 -13.18
N GLN A 733 7.21 -37.81 -12.97
CA GLN A 733 8.61 -37.58 -13.27
C GLN A 733 9.55 -38.06 -12.14
N LEU A 734 8.99 -38.41 -10.97
CA LEU A 734 9.76 -38.72 -9.76
C LEU A 734 10.19 -40.19 -9.75
N GLU A 735 11.48 -40.41 -9.91
CA GLU A 735 12.12 -41.70 -10.06
C GLU A 735 12.57 -42.25 -8.70
N SER A 736 13.05 -41.39 -7.79
CA SER A 736 13.57 -41.80 -6.49
C SER A 736 12.78 -41.24 -5.32
N THR A 737 12.99 -41.81 -4.13
CA THR A 737 12.34 -41.34 -2.90
C THR A 737 12.83 -39.95 -2.48
N ILE A 738 14.11 -39.64 -2.72
CA ILE A 738 14.65 -38.30 -2.42
C ILE A 738 14.06 -37.21 -3.33
N GLU A 739 13.74 -37.54 -4.58
CA GLU A 739 13.00 -36.62 -5.46
C GLU A 739 11.57 -36.39 -4.97
N ARG A 740 10.94 -37.39 -4.34
CA ARG A 740 9.62 -37.20 -3.69
C ARG A 740 9.71 -36.31 -2.46
N TRP A 741 10.80 -36.35 -1.69
CA TRP A 741 11.06 -35.37 -0.64
C TRP A 741 11.27 -33.96 -1.20
N CYS A 742 12.06 -33.81 -2.26
CA CYS A 742 12.25 -32.52 -2.92
C CYS A 742 10.93 -31.96 -3.47
N PHE A 743 10.10 -32.84 -4.05
CA PHE A 743 8.77 -32.50 -4.52
C PHE A 743 7.85 -32.07 -3.36
N PHE A 744 7.86 -32.80 -2.24
CA PHE A 744 7.14 -32.42 -1.02
C PHE A 744 7.54 -31.01 -0.56
N PHE A 745 8.84 -30.73 -0.39
CA PHE A 745 9.28 -29.40 0.07
C PHE A 745 8.93 -28.27 -0.90
N LYS A 746 8.94 -28.54 -2.22
CA LYS A 746 8.72 -27.52 -3.24
C LYS A 746 7.26 -27.29 -3.60
N TYR A 747 6.45 -28.36 -3.63
CA TYR A 747 5.11 -28.35 -4.24
C TYR A 747 3.99 -28.86 -3.32
N ALA A 748 4.23 -29.09 -2.03
CA ALA A 748 3.18 -29.65 -1.16
C ALA A 748 1.86 -28.84 -1.19
N GLU A 749 1.92 -27.51 -1.31
CA GLU A 749 0.73 -26.65 -1.41
C GLU A 749 -0.10 -26.92 -2.68
N ASP A 750 0.56 -27.32 -3.77
CA ASP A 750 -0.07 -27.56 -5.07
C ASP A 750 -0.44 -29.04 -5.30
N THR A 751 -0.03 -29.94 -4.40
CA THR A 751 -0.25 -31.39 -4.52
C THR A 751 -1.74 -31.73 -4.43
N THR A 752 -2.25 -32.42 -5.46
CA THR A 752 -3.64 -32.88 -5.50
C THR A 752 -3.84 -34.19 -4.72
N ASP A 753 -5.10 -34.59 -4.49
CA ASP A 753 -5.40 -35.89 -3.89
C ASP A 753 -4.99 -37.07 -4.79
N GLU A 754 -4.92 -36.86 -6.11
CA GLU A 754 -4.42 -37.86 -7.05
C GLU A 754 -2.90 -38.01 -6.94
N ASP A 755 -2.16 -36.91 -6.99
CA ASP A 755 -0.72 -36.87 -6.75
C ASP A 755 -0.35 -37.52 -5.42
N LEU A 756 -1.13 -37.25 -4.36
CA LEU A 756 -0.89 -37.83 -3.04
C LEU A 756 -1.14 -39.34 -3.02
N ARG A 757 -2.11 -39.86 -3.79
CA ARG A 757 -2.32 -41.32 -3.91
C ARG A 757 -1.11 -41.98 -4.54
N ASP A 758 -0.57 -41.41 -5.61
CA ASP A 758 0.60 -41.94 -6.30
C ASP A 758 1.88 -41.87 -5.45
N ILE A 759 2.07 -40.76 -4.71
CA ILE A 759 3.15 -40.62 -3.73
C ILE A 759 2.99 -41.66 -2.62
N ALA A 760 1.77 -41.86 -2.11
CA ALA A 760 1.49 -42.78 -1.02
C ALA A 760 1.72 -44.25 -1.40
N GLU A 761 1.41 -44.64 -2.64
CA GLU A 761 1.65 -46.00 -3.13
C GLU A 761 3.15 -46.33 -3.12
N LYS A 762 3.98 -45.39 -3.58
CA LYS A 762 5.43 -45.59 -3.68
C LYS A 762 6.17 -45.27 -2.38
N SER A 763 5.64 -44.40 -1.53
CA SER A 763 6.30 -43.88 -0.33
C SER A 763 5.30 -43.50 0.76
N PRO A 764 4.72 -44.48 1.49
CA PRO A 764 3.68 -44.24 2.50
C PRO A 764 4.07 -43.26 3.62
N ILE A 765 5.36 -43.19 3.96
CA ILE A 765 5.88 -42.28 4.98
C ILE A 765 5.83 -40.81 4.56
N ILE A 766 5.98 -40.50 3.26
CA ILE A 766 5.87 -39.13 2.75
C ILE A 766 4.41 -38.67 2.84
N LYS A 767 3.45 -39.59 2.61
CA LYS A 767 2.04 -39.30 2.88
C LYS A 767 1.80 -38.90 4.34
N LEU A 768 2.47 -39.54 5.31
CA LEU A 768 2.35 -39.13 6.71
C LEU A 768 2.87 -37.69 6.94
N ALA A 769 3.89 -37.26 6.20
CA ALA A 769 4.35 -35.88 6.22
C ALA A 769 3.29 -34.91 5.65
N TYR A 770 2.64 -35.26 4.54
CA TYR A 770 1.51 -34.52 3.98
C TYR A 770 0.32 -34.43 4.95
N ASP A 771 0.01 -35.53 5.62
CA ASP A 771 -1.04 -35.60 6.63
C ASP A 771 -0.82 -34.64 7.80
N GLU A 772 0.43 -34.38 8.20
CA GLU A 772 0.76 -33.39 9.23
C GLU A 772 0.65 -31.94 8.72
N LEU A 773 0.67 -31.73 7.40
CA LEU A 773 0.42 -30.44 6.75
C LEU A 773 -1.03 -30.25 6.34
N ASP A 774 -1.88 -31.27 6.48
CA ASP A 774 -3.30 -31.16 6.21
C ASP A 774 -3.92 -30.14 7.16
N LYS A 775 -4.25 -28.97 6.62
CA LYS A 775 -4.72 -27.83 7.41
C LYS A 775 -6.03 -28.12 8.15
N PHE A 776 -6.81 -29.09 7.68
CA PHE A 776 -8.05 -29.49 8.34
C PHE A 776 -7.80 -30.25 9.65
N ARG A 777 -6.57 -30.73 9.88
CA ARG A 777 -6.15 -31.36 11.14
C ARG A 777 -5.54 -30.38 12.15
N TRP A 778 -5.40 -29.11 11.78
CA TRP A 778 -4.84 -28.08 12.65
C TRP A 778 -5.93 -27.38 13.45
N ASN A 779 -5.62 -27.03 14.69
CA ASN A 779 -6.52 -26.21 15.50
C ASN A 779 -6.43 -24.73 15.08
N GLU A 780 -7.45 -23.95 15.48
CA GLU A 780 -7.57 -22.53 15.10
C GLU A 780 -6.36 -21.69 15.54
N LYS A 781 -5.82 -21.95 16.74
CA LYS A 781 -4.68 -21.20 17.26
C LYS A 781 -3.41 -21.41 16.41
N ASP A 782 -3.12 -22.65 16.03
CA ASP A 782 -1.94 -22.98 15.24
C ASP A 782 -2.07 -22.48 13.80
N LEU A 783 -3.30 -22.46 13.25
CA LEU A 783 -3.58 -21.87 11.94
C LEU A 783 -3.39 -20.35 11.95
N ILE A 784 -3.82 -19.66 13.01
CA ILE A 784 -3.58 -18.21 13.16
C ILE A 784 -2.07 -17.94 13.19
N ALA A 785 -1.30 -18.71 13.97
CA ALA A 785 0.15 -18.56 14.04
C ALA A 785 0.84 -18.81 12.67
N TYR A 786 0.35 -19.79 11.91
CA TYR A 786 0.79 -20.04 10.54
C TYR A 786 0.47 -18.86 9.60
N GLU A 787 -0.75 -18.33 9.66
CA GLU A 787 -1.20 -17.20 8.84
C GLU A 787 -0.42 -15.92 9.15
N GLU A 788 -0.18 -15.61 10.43
CA GLU A 788 0.67 -14.49 10.85
C GLU A 788 2.08 -14.62 10.26
N ARG A 789 2.67 -15.83 10.29
CA ARG A 789 4.00 -16.06 9.74
C ARG A 789 4.07 -15.88 8.23
N ILE A 790 3.04 -16.31 7.49
CA ILE A 790 2.91 -16.06 6.05
C ILE A 790 2.77 -14.56 5.75
N MET A 791 1.99 -13.81 6.56
CA MET A 791 1.84 -12.37 6.39
C MET A 791 3.15 -11.62 6.59
N ASP A 792 3.94 -12.00 7.59
CA ASP A 792 5.25 -11.42 7.84
C ASP A 792 6.20 -11.62 6.66
N LEU A 793 6.25 -12.84 6.09
CA LEU A 793 7.09 -13.14 4.92
C LEU A 793 6.67 -12.32 3.69
N ARG A 794 5.37 -12.21 3.42
CA ARG A 794 4.86 -11.39 2.31
C ARG A 794 5.17 -9.91 2.47
N LYS A 795 5.15 -9.42 3.72
CA LYS A 795 5.54 -8.05 4.03
C LYS A 795 7.03 -7.84 3.76
N GLU A 796 7.88 -8.78 4.14
CA GLU A 796 9.32 -8.75 3.84
C GLU A 796 9.58 -8.80 2.34
N GLU A 797 8.90 -9.67 1.59
CA GLU A 797 8.97 -9.75 0.13
C GLU A 797 8.51 -8.44 -0.54
N GLY A 798 7.41 -7.84 -0.08
CA GLY A 798 6.93 -6.55 -0.60
C GLY A 798 7.91 -5.41 -0.36
N ILE A 799 8.53 -5.36 0.82
CA ILE A 799 9.60 -4.40 1.13
C ILE A 799 10.82 -4.63 0.24
N LEU A 800 11.19 -5.89 -0.01
CA LEU A 800 12.34 -6.23 -0.85
C LEU A 800 12.07 -5.91 -2.32
N ALA A 801 10.86 -6.18 -2.82
CA ALA A 801 10.43 -5.84 -4.18
C ALA A 801 10.46 -4.32 -4.38
N GLN A 802 9.93 -3.55 -3.43
CA GLN A 802 10.01 -2.09 -3.47
C GLN A 802 11.45 -1.59 -3.48
N LYS A 803 12.33 -2.16 -2.64
CA LYS A 803 13.77 -1.81 -2.65
C LYS A 803 14.44 -2.17 -3.97
N LEU A 804 14.02 -3.25 -4.62
CA LEU A 804 14.55 -3.65 -5.93
C LEU A 804 14.06 -2.73 -7.04
N ASP A 805 12.80 -2.31 -7.00
CA ASP A 805 12.24 -1.32 -7.92
C ASP A 805 12.96 0.02 -7.76
N ASP A 806 13.14 0.50 -6.53
CA ASP A 806 13.91 1.71 -6.22
C ASP A 806 15.37 1.61 -6.70
N ALA A 807 16.01 0.45 -6.51
CA ALA A 807 17.37 0.19 -6.97
C ALA A 807 17.47 0.14 -8.50
N THR A 808 16.45 -0.42 -9.16
CA THR A 808 16.35 -0.50 -10.62
C THR A 808 16.13 0.89 -11.21
N GLU A 809 15.23 1.69 -10.64
CA GLU A 809 14.99 3.08 -11.04
C GLU A 809 16.26 3.93 -10.87
N LYS A 810 16.96 3.77 -9.73
CA LYS A 810 18.26 4.42 -9.49
C LYS A 810 19.31 3.96 -10.51
N GLY A 811 19.35 2.67 -10.83
CA GLY A 811 20.25 2.09 -11.84
C GLY A 811 19.99 2.65 -13.23
N ILE A 812 18.71 2.74 -13.64
CA ILE A 812 18.27 3.34 -14.90
C ILE A 812 18.66 4.81 -14.95
N LYS A 813 18.45 5.58 -13.87
CA LYS A 813 18.82 6.99 -13.81
C LYS A 813 20.33 7.21 -13.95
N ILE A 814 21.14 6.44 -13.21
CA ILE A 814 22.61 6.47 -13.34
C ILE A 814 23.04 6.06 -14.76
N GLY A 815 22.37 5.08 -15.35
CA GLY A 815 22.61 4.65 -16.74
C GLY A 815 22.31 5.74 -17.76
N HIS A 816 21.19 6.45 -17.61
CA HIS A 816 20.84 7.58 -18.48
C HIS A 816 21.80 8.76 -18.32
N GLU A 817 22.22 9.08 -17.10
CA GLU A 817 23.16 10.16 -16.82
C GLU A 817 24.54 9.87 -17.43
N LYS A 818 25.08 8.67 -17.20
CA LYS A 818 26.33 8.22 -17.85
C LYS A 818 26.22 8.16 -19.37
N GLY A 819 25.11 7.65 -19.90
CA GLY A 819 24.86 7.58 -21.34
C GLY A 819 24.75 8.97 -21.98
N ARG A 820 24.18 9.95 -21.26
CA ARG A 820 24.11 11.34 -21.69
C ARG A 820 25.48 11.99 -21.68
N GLU A 821 26.28 11.82 -20.62
CA GLU A 821 27.65 12.33 -20.54
C GLU A 821 28.54 11.76 -21.66
N GLU A 822 28.46 10.44 -21.90
CA GLU A 822 29.17 9.80 -23.02
C GLU A 822 28.69 10.32 -24.39
N GLY A 823 27.38 10.52 -24.56
CA GLY A 823 26.80 11.07 -25.78
C GLY A 823 27.25 12.51 -26.05
N GLU A 824 27.21 13.38 -25.05
CA GLU A 824 27.69 14.77 -25.13
C GLU A 824 29.20 14.81 -25.43
N LYS A 825 29.99 13.93 -24.81
CA LYS A 825 31.43 13.82 -25.10
C LYS A 825 31.69 13.38 -26.55
N ARG A 826 30.96 12.37 -27.05
CA ARG A 826 31.07 11.90 -28.45
C ARG A 826 30.68 12.99 -29.45
N ALA A 827 29.61 13.75 -29.17
CA ALA A 827 29.18 14.85 -30.03
C ALA A 827 30.23 15.97 -30.11
N LYS A 828 30.81 16.37 -28.97
CA LYS A 828 31.91 17.35 -28.92
C LYS A 828 33.12 16.88 -29.73
N ILE A 829 33.48 15.60 -29.61
CA ILE A 829 34.58 15.00 -30.37
C ILE A 829 34.28 14.99 -31.88
N ALA A 830 33.06 14.66 -32.29
CA ALA A 830 32.66 14.66 -33.70
C ALA A 830 32.77 16.07 -34.32
N VAL A 831 32.25 17.09 -33.63
CA VAL A 831 32.37 18.49 -34.05
C VAL A 831 33.83 18.92 -34.11
N ALA A 832 34.65 18.55 -33.12
CA ALA A 832 36.08 18.86 -33.13
C ALA A 832 36.79 18.22 -34.35
N ARG A 833 36.43 17.00 -34.73
CA ARG A 833 36.99 16.32 -35.92
C ARG A 833 36.63 17.04 -37.22
N GLU A 834 35.38 17.50 -37.37
CA GLU A 834 34.97 18.28 -38.55
C GLU A 834 35.70 19.63 -38.62
N MET A 835 35.81 20.35 -37.51
CA MET A 835 36.54 21.62 -37.47
C MET A 835 38.04 21.45 -37.75
N LEU A 836 38.64 20.33 -37.31
CA LEU A 836 40.02 19.98 -37.67
C LEU A 836 40.18 19.71 -39.16
N ALA A 837 39.21 19.04 -39.81
CA ALA A 837 39.23 18.79 -41.25
C ALA A 837 39.16 20.12 -42.05
N ASP A 838 38.45 21.11 -41.53
CA ASP A 838 38.38 22.48 -42.08
C ASP A 838 39.62 23.35 -41.74
N LYS A 839 40.66 22.76 -41.14
CA LYS A 839 41.94 23.41 -40.78
C LYS A 839 41.80 24.58 -39.81
N MET A 840 40.79 24.56 -38.94
CA MET A 840 40.68 25.54 -37.85
C MET A 840 41.77 25.32 -36.79
N ASP A 841 42.20 26.40 -36.13
CA ASP A 841 43.23 26.32 -35.11
C ASP A 841 42.71 25.69 -33.79
N ILE A 842 43.61 25.04 -33.06
CA ILE A 842 43.31 24.25 -31.86
C ILE A 842 42.65 25.11 -30.76
N ASN A 843 43.05 26.38 -30.62
CA ASN A 843 42.49 27.26 -29.59
C ASN A 843 41.04 27.64 -29.92
N THR A 844 40.75 27.88 -31.19
CA THR A 844 39.38 28.11 -31.67
C THR A 844 38.50 26.87 -31.45
N ILE A 845 38.99 25.67 -31.76
CA ILE A 845 38.25 24.42 -31.56
C ILE A 845 37.96 24.17 -30.08
N ALA A 846 38.94 24.39 -29.21
CA ALA A 846 38.77 24.28 -27.75
C ALA A 846 37.68 25.23 -27.24
N LYS A 847 37.66 26.46 -27.76
CA LYS A 847 36.66 27.47 -27.39
C LYS A 847 35.23 27.09 -27.79
N PHE A 848 35.04 26.49 -28.97
CA PHE A 848 33.70 26.14 -29.48
C PHE A 848 33.17 24.80 -28.98
N THR A 849 34.03 23.82 -28.76
CA THR A 849 33.63 22.46 -28.33
C THR A 849 33.69 22.29 -26.81
N GLY A 850 34.44 23.15 -26.11
CA GLY A 850 34.71 23.04 -24.68
C GLY A 850 35.60 21.85 -24.31
N LEU A 851 36.25 21.21 -25.29
CA LEU A 851 37.25 20.16 -25.07
C LEU A 851 38.58 20.77 -24.62
N HIS A 852 39.34 20.03 -23.81
CA HIS A 852 40.66 20.47 -23.41
C HIS A 852 41.63 20.40 -24.60
N ILE A 853 42.58 21.34 -24.68
CA ILE A 853 43.55 21.43 -25.78
C ILE A 853 44.29 20.10 -25.99
N SER A 854 44.68 19.42 -24.91
CA SER A 854 45.33 18.10 -24.97
C SER A 854 44.45 16.99 -25.58
N GLU A 855 43.12 17.06 -25.44
CA GLU A 855 42.21 16.11 -26.08
C GLU A 855 42.12 16.35 -27.60
N ILE A 856 42.19 17.62 -28.02
CA ILE A 856 42.16 18.02 -29.43
C ILE A 856 43.49 17.69 -30.13
N GLU A 857 44.63 17.90 -29.46
CA GLU A 857 45.95 17.49 -29.95
C GLU A 857 46.03 15.98 -30.16
N LYS A 858 45.46 15.20 -29.24
CA LYS A 858 45.36 13.74 -29.38
C LYS A 858 44.49 13.35 -30.58
N LEU A 859 43.35 14.02 -30.78
CA LEU A 859 42.50 13.82 -31.97
C LEU A 859 43.24 14.14 -33.28
N CYS A 860 44.08 15.18 -33.31
CA CYS A 860 44.92 15.48 -34.48
C CYS A 860 45.88 14.32 -34.79
N SER A 861 46.49 13.73 -33.76
CA SER A 861 47.41 12.59 -33.93
C SER A 861 46.71 11.32 -34.39
N GLU A 862 45.46 11.11 -33.97
CA GLU A 862 44.63 9.97 -34.41
C GLU A 862 44.20 10.12 -35.87
N ILE A 863 43.77 11.32 -36.30
CA ILE A 863 43.38 11.60 -37.69
C ILE A 863 44.57 11.46 -38.65
N ALA A 864 45.77 11.86 -38.23
CA ALA A 864 47.00 11.70 -39.00
C ALA A 864 47.42 10.23 -39.18
N ASN A 865 47.01 9.34 -38.26
CA ASN A 865 47.26 7.90 -38.36
C ASN A 865 46.19 7.17 -39.20
N ASP A 866 44.95 7.68 -39.26
CA ASP A 866 43.87 7.13 -40.11
C ASP A 866 44.01 7.51 -41.61
N THR A 867 44.97 8.38 -41.95
CA THR A 867 45.27 8.83 -43.33
C THR A 867 46.57 8.24 -43.92
N LEU A 868 47.19 7.30 -43.22
CA LEU A 868 48.29 6.43 -43.65
C LEU A 868 47.75 5.03 -43.94
#